data_AF-A0A347AJF2-F1
#
_entry.id   AF-A0A347AJF2-F1
#
_cell.length_a   1.000
_cell.length_b   1.000
_cell.length_c   1.000
_cell.angle_alpha   90.00
_cell.angle_beta   90.00
_cell.angle_gamma   90.00
#
_symmetry.space_group_name_H-M   'P 1'
#
loop_
_entity.id
_entity.type
_entity.pdbx_description
1 polymer ?
#
loop_
_entity_poly.entity_id
_entity_poly.type
_entity_poly.pdbx_seq_one_letter_code
_entity_poly.pdbx_strand_id
1 'polypeptide(L)'
;MKSGGFSMENKSYKSGFVPENIIYTPNKIISFISNIVAGWEPERVLDPACGSGTLFPKINEHSTTKTSFIGVDISKEIIEKARKKLKDTDVNYELFNTDFFTFKDSVSEKFDLIVTQPSFVQLQESVDFYGFKILDLEIHFLMESLKLLKKNGHAVFILPEQKSFFNSDYYNPLRQYILDNYSLEAIISLPYNTLYPYSSTKTCILIIKNDTPRDKVFFAKFHQNVEDIIINNYFEETFNDNFAQGIWIDSSTLNGDKVYWTFDFMRGLEEFKKKTENSPYSLKFLTDLTKFRDKFAPERNVFLFPKVPHNDVIFLTELENKDEISDYYQFILSDKNISEPYLKIYLNSEAVKNELILLSYGNTQKKLDMKGIKSLQIEVPDLKTQNNIVDSYQRAELIFNEIGSAFRNFKRNIFNYHDLDDILSKFDDEYLLYQYQIWPFATSHHMASKTDTGLHKRLDNYFKLFEMIAAFNTILLLSALPPEICYEGKKKFWDTGSLKYYAMSFGSWVGLYERLISFYDDLKDEVYELIPFERSFYKNIANPQIIDILTPIVNLRNQKAHGGAMPDVFIKKQILELNEKLNELFQLLGDYESMDLIYTTGMEKNRGLYTIRAKLLKGNVYPFAEYKFHTETDMDSKVLYLYNPVSDDRLKLIPELIKMVECSDCGSWSLYFYNSLKDKYARYVSYQYEIHDYEDTEKEVEGFFKKLNNDY
;
A
#
# COMPACT_ATOMS: atom_id res chain seq x y z
N MET A 1 24.40 55.73 -45.52
CA MET A 1 24.04 54.36 -45.94
C MET A 1 24.41 53.40 -44.82
N LYS A 2 23.37 52.78 -44.25
CA LYS A 2 23.25 51.55 -43.43
C LYS A 2 24.24 51.25 -42.29
N SER A 3 23.68 51.42 -41.09
CA SER A 3 23.86 50.66 -39.86
C SER A 3 23.49 49.17 -40.02
N GLY A 4 24.24 48.26 -39.39
CA GLY A 4 23.88 46.86 -39.17
C GLY A 4 23.95 46.54 -37.68
N GLY A 5 22.80 46.30 -37.06
CA GLY A 5 22.65 45.97 -35.65
C GLY A 5 22.84 44.48 -35.38
N PHE A 6 23.39 44.18 -34.20
CA PHE A 6 23.41 42.85 -33.60
C PHE A 6 22.01 42.51 -33.08
N SER A 7 21.38 41.46 -33.61
CA SER A 7 20.21 40.82 -33.02
C SER A 7 20.65 39.64 -32.17
N MET A 8 20.33 39.65 -30.87
CA MET A 8 20.33 38.45 -30.04
C MET A 8 19.16 37.56 -30.48
N GLU A 9 19.47 36.38 -31.03
CA GLU A 9 18.47 35.35 -31.28
C GLU A 9 18.09 34.66 -29.95
N ASN A 10 16.81 34.77 -29.60
CA ASN A 10 16.17 33.97 -28.54
C ASN A 10 16.25 32.47 -28.91
N LYS A 11 17.02 31.69 -28.16
CA LYS A 11 16.93 30.23 -28.20
C LYS A 11 15.64 29.79 -27.50
N SER A 12 14.64 29.36 -28.25
CA SER A 12 13.47 28.69 -27.68
C SER A 12 13.85 27.26 -27.26
N TYR A 13 13.65 26.95 -25.98
CA TYR A 13 13.77 25.59 -25.48
C TYR A 13 12.60 24.76 -26.05
N LYS A 14 12.90 23.78 -26.91
CA LYS A 14 11.89 22.83 -27.39
C LYS A 14 11.56 21.83 -26.27
N SER A 15 10.77 22.24 -25.29
CA SER A 15 10.12 21.31 -24.36
C SER A 15 9.21 20.40 -25.20
N GLY A 16 9.35 19.08 -25.12
CA GLY A 16 8.48 18.10 -25.78
C GLY A 16 7.03 18.06 -25.24
N PHE A 17 6.49 19.22 -24.89
CA PHE A 17 5.19 19.41 -24.28
C PHE A 17 4.07 19.21 -25.30
N VAL A 18 3.11 18.34 -24.97
CA VAL A 18 1.86 18.15 -25.72
C VAL A 18 0.70 18.47 -24.77
N PRO A 19 -0.33 19.25 -25.18
CA PRO A 19 -1.45 19.66 -24.32
C PRO A 19 -2.25 18.53 -23.64
N GLU A 20 -2.05 17.28 -24.05
CA GLU A 20 -2.73 16.09 -23.52
C GLU A 20 -2.18 15.62 -22.15
N ASN A 21 -1.04 16.17 -21.68
CA ASN A 21 -0.38 15.81 -20.42
C ASN A 21 -0.60 16.81 -19.26
N ILE A 22 -1.73 17.53 -19.23
CA ILE A 22 -2.02 18.47 -18.13
C ILE A 22 -2.30 17.65 -16.85
N ILE A 23 -1.39 17.77 -15.88
CA ILE A 23 -1.55 17.17 -14.56
C ILE A 23 -2.28 18.18 -13.67
N TYR A 24 -3.42 17.78 -13.12
CA TYR A 24 -4.17 18.60 -12.16
C TYR A 24 -3.85 18.20 -10.73
N THR A 25 -3.61 19.18 -9.88
CA THR A 25 -3.53 18.98 -8.42
C THR A 25 -4.94 18.77 -7.87
N PRO A 26 -5.22 17.70 -7.10
CA PRO A 26 -6.55 17.50 -6.51
C PRO A 26 -6.91 18.58 -5.50
N ASN A 27 -8.21 18.86 -5.38
CA ASN A 27 -8.73 19.86 -4.44
C ASN A 27 -8.32 19.60 -2.97
N LYS A 28 -8.18 18.33 -2.55
CA LYS A 28 -7.73 18.00 -1.19
C LYS A 28 -6.29 18.46 -0.93
N ILE A 29 -5.39 18.24 -1.89
CA ILE A 29 -4.00 18.71 -1.80
C ILE A 29 -3.92 20.23 -1.90
N ILE A 30 -4.69 20.84 -2.81
CA ILE A 30 -4.80 22.30 -2.91
C ILE A 30 -5.25 22.90 -1.58
N SER A 31 -6.25 22.31 -0.93
CA SER A 31 -6.76 22.77 0.38
C SER A 31 -5.71 22.59 1.48
N PHE A 32 -5.03 21.45 1.52
CA PHE A 32 -3.93 21.19 2.46
C PHE A 32 -2.79 22.21 2.33
N ILE A 33 -2.30 22.44 1.10
CA ILE A 33 -1.28 23.45 0.83
C ILE A 33 -1.79 24.84 1.23
N SER A 34 -3.03 25.19 0.88
CA SER A 34 -3.61 26.51 1.19
C SER A 34 -3.67 26.74 2.71
N ASN A 35 -4.04 25.73 3.49
CA ASN A 35 -4.06 25.82 4.95
C ASN A 35 -2.65 26.02 5.53
N ILE A 36 -1.64 25.30 5.02
CA ILE A 36 -0.25 25.46 5.46
C ILE A 36 0.24 26.88 5.16
N VAL A 37 0.10 27.34 3.91
CA VAL A 37 0.68 28.62 3.49
C VAL A 37 -0.05 29.82 4.11
N ALA A 38 -1.33 29.67 4.48
CA ALA A 38 -2.08 30.70 5.18
C ALA A 38 -1.45 31.06 6.54
N GLY A 39 -0.82 30.10 7.21
CA GLY A 39 -0.08 30.35 8.46
C GLY A 39 1.14 31.28 8.32
N TRP A 40 1.53 31.63 7.09
CA TRP A 40 2.64 32.56 6.81
C TRP A 40 2.19 33.94 6.32
N GLU A 41 0.88 34.16 6.16
CA GLU A 41 0.27 35.43 5.73
C GLU A 41 0.96 36.11 4.51
N PRO A 42 1.18 35.39 3.39
CA PRO A 42 1.95 35.92 2.27
C PRO A 42 1.22 37.07 1.55
N GLU A 43 1.93 38.18 1.30
CA GLU A 43 1.40 39.33 0.56
C GLU A 43 1.61 39.23 -0.96
N ARG A 44 2.77 38.72 -1.40
CA ARG A 44 3.10 38.56 -2.83
C ARG A 44 3.43 37.11 -3.14
N VAL A 45 2.56 36.47 -3.93
CA VAL A 45 2.61 35.05 -4.27
C VAL A 45 2.92 34.87 -5.74
N LEU A 46 3.86 33.97 -6.07
CA LEU A 46 4.15 33.54 -7.44
C LEU A 46 3.81 32.06 -7.61
N ASP A 47 3.17 31.73 -8.72
CA ASP A 47 3.17 30.38 -9.28
C ASP A 47 3.87 30.40 -10.65
N PRO A 48 5.12 29.90 -10.75
CA PRO A 48 5.90 29.94 -11.99
C PRO A 48 5.41 28.98 -13.07
N ALA A 49 4.47 28.08 -12.76
CA ALA A 49 3.87 27.14 -13.70
C ALA A 49 2.37 26.99 -13.37
N CYS A 50 1.64 28.11 -13.45
CA CYS A 50 0.36 28.27 -12.76
C CYS A 50 -0.78 27.41 -13.27
N GLY A 51 -0.64 26.82 -14.46
CA GLY A 51 -1.72 26.05 -15.05
C GLY A 51 -2.98 26.90 -15.15
N SER A 52 -4.11 26.32 -14.75
CA SER A 52 -5.41 27.01 -14.70
C SER A 52 -5.60 27.94 -13.49
N GLY A 53 -4.54 28.23 -12.72
CA GLY A 53 -4.58 29.16 -11.57
C GLY A 53 -5.42 28.63 -10.38
N THR A 54 -5.48 27.32 -10.19
CA THR A 54 -6.36 26.67 -9.20
C THR A 54 -5.98 26.96 -7.75
N LEU A 55 -4.70 27.24 -7.47
CA LEU A 55 -4.20 27.53 -6.13
C LEU A 55 -4.63 28.91 -5.62
N PHE A 56 -4.76 29.92 -6.49
CA PHE A 56 -4.94 31.31 -6.05
C PHE A 56 -6.23 31.55 -5.27
N PRO A 57 -7.42 31.12 -5.74
CA PRO A 57 -8.65 31.33 -5.00
C PRO A 57 -8.61 30.65 -3.64
N LYS A 58 -8.04 29.43 -3.58
CA LYS A 58 -7.98 28.67 -2.32
C LYS A 58 -7.01 29.29 -1.32
N ILE A 59 -5.85 29.77 -1.75
CA ILE A 59 -4.95 30.50 -0.86
C ILE A 59 -5.59 31.81 -0.39
N ASN A 60 -6.27 32.53 -1.28
CA ASN A 60 -6.94 33.79 -0.95
C ASN A 60 -8.10 33.61 0.05
N GLU A 61 -8.86 32.52 -0.04
CA GLU A 61 -9.92 32.17 0.93
C GLU A 61 -9.41 32.03 2.36
N HIS A 62 -8.16 31.60 2.53
CA HIS A 62 -7.53 31.38 3.83
C HIS A 62 -6.60 32.54 4.25
N SER A 63 -6.39 33.54 3.39
CA SER A 63 -5.52 34.68 3.68
C SER A 63 -6.26 35.75 4.48
N THR A 64 -5.59 36.31 5.48
CA THR A 64 -6.02 37.48 6.25
C THR A 64 -5.52 38.79 5.66
N THR A 65 -4.57 38.74 4.72
CA THR A 65 -3.94 39.91 4.10
C THR A 65 -4.44 40.11 2.68
N LYS A 66 -4.19 41.30 2.12
CA LYS A 66 -4.53 41.59 0.72
C LYS A 66 -3.47 41.01 -0.21
N THR A 67 -3.50 39.70 -0.39
CA THR A 67 -2.53 38.96 -1.19
C THR A 67 -2.66 39.29 -2.69
N SER A 68 -1.51 39.48 -3.35
CA SER A 68 -1.37 39.63 -4.80
C SER A 68 -0.74 38.37 -5.39
N PHE A 69 -1.38 37.82 -6.42
CA PHE A 69 -0.99 36.58 -7.07
C PHE A 69 -0.43 36.84 -8.46
N ILE A 70 0.69 36.21 -8.79
CA ILE A 70 1.30 36.26 -10.10
C ILE A 70 1.40 34.84 -10.64
N GLY A 71 0.79 34.59 -11.80
CA GLY A 71 0.84 33.30 -12.49
C GLY A 71 1.59 33.39 -13.81
N VAL A 72 2.50 32.44 -14.04
CA VAL A 72 3.24 32.31 -15.29
C VAL A 72 2.96 30.95 -15.90
N ASP A 73 2.64 30.91 -17.19
CA ASP A 73 2.52 29.66 -17.94
C ASP A 73 2.88 29.88 -19.42
N ILE A 74 3.64 28.95 -19.99
CA ILE A 74 4.09 29.03 -21.38
C ILE A 74 2.94 28.83 -22.37
N SER A 75 1.87 28.14 -21.96
CA SER A 75 0.71 27.86 -22.81
C SER A 75 -0.32 28.98 -22.78
N LYS A 76 -0.54 29.59 -23.94
CA LYS A 76 -1.55 30.64 -24.12
C LYS A 76 -2.96 30.15 -23.77
N GLU A 77 -3.30 28.94 -24.18
CA GLU A 77 -4.63 28.34 -23.94
C GLU A 77 -4.87 28.15 -22.43
N ILE A 78 -3.85 27.71 -21.70
CA ILE A 78 -3.92 27.49 -20.25
C ILE A 78 -4.09 28.84 -19.52
N ILE A 79 -3.35 29.88 -19.92
CA ILE A 79 -3.53 31.24 -19.37
C ILE A 79 -4.93 31.79 -19.64
N GLU A 80 -5.51 31.52 -20.82
CA GLU A 80 -6.89 31.91 -21.12
C GLU A 80 -7.90 31.17 -20.22
N LYS A 81 -7.67 29.88 -19.93
CA LYS A 81 -8.47 29.12 -18.95
C LYS A 81 -8.34 29.69 -17.54
N ALA A 82 -7.12 30.00 -17.09
CA ALA A 82 -6.87 30.62 -15.79
C ALA A 82 -7.58 31.97 -15.67
N ARG A 83 -7.47 32.83 -16.70
CA ARG A 83 -8.14 34.12 -16.73
C ARG A 83 -9.66 33.98 -16.64
N LYS A 84 -10.25 33.03 -17.37
CA LYS A 84 -11.69 32.77 -17.30
C LYS A 84 -12.12 32.31 -15.91
N LYS A 85 -11.32 31.45 -15.27
CA LYS A 85 -11.61 30.92 -13.93
C LYS A 85 -11.50 31.99 -12.84
N LEU A 86 -10.48 32.85 -12.90
CA LEU A 86 -10.20 33.84 -11.86
C LEU A 86 -11.05 35.11 -12.01
N LYS A 87 -11.58 35.41 -13.22
CA LYS A 87 -12.34 36.64 -13.48
C LYS A 87 -13.54 36.84 -12.55
N ASP A 88 -14.18 35.76 -12.12
CA ASP A 88 -15.37 35.79 -11.27
C ASP A 88 -15.02 35.59 -9.78
N THR A 89 -13.75 35.78 -9.40
CA THR A 89 -13.25 35.66 -8.01
C THR A 89 -12.73 37.01 -7.50
N ASP A 90 -12.65 37.16 -6.18
CA ASP A 90 -12.08 38.37 -5.52
C ASP A 90 -10.54 38.39 -5.49
N VAL A 91 -9.90 37.46 -6.18
CA VAL A 91 -8.44 37.32 -6.20
C VAL A 91 -7.81 38.52 -6.93
N ASN A 92 -6.82 39.16 -6.32
CA ASN A 92 -5.98 40.15 -7.00
C ASN A 92 -4.85 39.43 -7.76
N TYR A 93 -4.95 39.32 -9.09
CA TYR A 93 -4.01 38.52 -9.89
C TYR A 93 -3.44 39.23 -11.13
N GLU A 94 -2.23 38.82 -11.52
CA GLU A 94 -1.61 39.08 -12.81
C GLU A 94 -1.19 37.77 -13.47
N LEU A 95 -1.43 37.63 -14.78
CA LEU A 95 -1.11 36.41 -15.54
C LEU A 95 -0.21 36.73 -16.73
N PHE A 96 0.90 36.00 -16.85
CA PHE A 96 1.91 36.16 -17.89
C PHE A 96 1.99 34.91 -18.76
N ASN A 97 1.74 35.06 -20.07
CA ASN A 97 1.98 34.00 -21.03
C ASN A 97 3.42 34.10 -21.56
N THR A 98 4.35 33.46 -20.87
CA THR A 98 5.78 33.45 -21.21
C THR A 98 6.46 32.24 -20.58
N ASP A 99 7.70 31.96 -20.99
CA ASP A 99 8.57 31.02 -20.28
C ASP A 99 8.98 31.64 -18.93
N PHE A 100 8.84 30.90 -17.83
CA PHE A 100 9.29 31.31 -16.49
C PHE A 100 10.76 31.72 -16.48
N PHE A 101 11.62 31.02 -17.21
CA PHE A 101 13.05 31.34 -17.26
C PHE A 101 13.34 32.66 -17.96
N THR A 102 12.39 33.18 -18.75
CA THR A 102 12.43 34.55 -19.27
C THR A 102 11.75 35.53 -18.30
N PHE A 103 10.63 35.14 -17.70
CA PHE A 103 9.90 35.97 -16.73
C PHE A 103 10.77 36.38 -15.54
N LYS A 104 11.54 35.43 -14.98
CA LYS A 104 12.37 35.67 -13.79
C LYS A 104 13.34 36.84 -13.94
N ASP A 105 13.85 37.08 -15.16
CA ASP A 105 14.80 38.15 -15.44
C ASP A 105 14.13 39.54 -15.47
N SER A 106 12.79 39.58 -15.53
CA SER A 106 12.00 40.81 -15.44
C SER A 106 11.53 41.14 -14.01
N VAL A 107 11.74 40.23 -13.05
CA VAL A 107 11.28 40.40 -11.67
C VAL A 107 12.15 41.41 -10.94
N SER A 108 11.59 42.58 -10.63
CA SER A 108 12.24 43.61 -9.80
C SER A 108 12.03 43.40 -8.30
N GLU A 109 10.87 42.86 -7.91
CA GLU A 109 10.48 42.63 -6.52
C GLU A 109 10.30 41.14 -6.25
N LYS A 110 10.98 40.66 -5.21
CA LYS A 110 10.96 39.26 -4.76
C LYS A 110 9.62 38.88 -4.10
N PHE A 111 9.42 37.58 -3.86
CA PHE A 111 8.15 37.02 -3.39
C PHE A 111 8.18 36.55 -1.94
N ASP A 112 7.05 36.66 -1.24
CA ASP A 112 6.86 36.12 0.11
C ASP A 112 6.55 34.62 0.06
N LEU A 113 5.86 34.18 -1.00
CA LEU A 113 5.57 32.78 -1.28
C LEU A 113 5.75 32.48 -2.77
N ILE A 114 6.40 31.35 -3.07
CA ILE A 114 6.37 30.72 -4.38
C ILE A 114 5.76 29.34 -4.20
N VAL A 115 4.62 29.07 -4.84
CA VAL A 115 3.86 27.82 -4.66
C VAL A 115 3.47 27.25 -6.02
N THR A 116 3.81 25.99 -6.29
CA THR A 116 3.59 25.41 -7.63
C THR A 116 3.68 23.90 -7.68
N GLN A 117 3.11 23.33 -8.75
CA GLN A 117 3.38 21.98 -9.22
C GLN A 117 3.93 22.08 -10.65
N PRO A 118 5.27 22.09 -10.85
CA PRO A 118 5.85 22.13 -12.18
C PRO A 118 5.57 20.81 -12.94
N SER A 119 5.68 20.86 -14.27
CA SER A 119 5.64 19.65 -15.09
C SER A 119 6.88 18.77 -14.84
N PHE A 120 6.69 17.45 -14.74
CA PHE A 120 7.77 16.49 -14.46
C PHE A 120 8.43 16.02 -15.75
N VAL A 121 9.44 16.76 -16.23
CA VAL A 121 10.03 16.53 -17.56
C VAL A 121 11.55 16.46 -17.46
N GLN A 122 12.13 15.39 -18.02
CA GLN A 122 13.57 15.31 -18.20
C GLN A 122 14.02 16.25 -19.34
N LEU A 123 15.02 17.07 -19.09
CA LEU A 123 15.58 18.00 -20.06
C LEU A 123 16.42 17.26 -21.11
N GLN A 124 16.34 17.70 -22.36
CA GLN A 124 17.19 17.17 -23.45
C GLN A 124 18.65 17.61 -23.31
N GLU A 125 18.88 18.81 -22.78
CA GLU A 125 20.20 19.36 -22.48
C GLU A 125 20.24 19.78 -21.01
N SER A 126 21.36 19.48 -20.34
CA SER A 126 21.53 19.87 -18.94
C SER A 126 21.66 21.40 -18.81
N VAL A 127 21.05 21.97 -17.78
CA VAL A 127 21.24 23.38 -17.42
C VAL A 127 22.33 23.51 -16.37
N ASP A 128 23.25 24.46 -16.55
CA ASP A 128 24.29 24.75 -15.57
C ASP A 128 23.76 25.64 -14.44
N PHE A 129 23.92 25.18 -13.21
CA PHE A 129 23.63 25.91 -11.99
C PHE A 129 24.87 25.91 -11.10
N TYR A 130 25.66 26.98 -11.17
CA TYR A 130 26.94 27.11 -10.45
C TYR A 130 27.90 25.91 -10.67
N GLY A 131 28.01 25.44 -11.92
CA GLY A 131 28.84 24.29 -12.27
C GLY A 131 28.20 22.93 -12.02
N PHE A 132 26.99 22.88 -11.45
CA PHE A 132 26.19 21.66 -11.35
C PHE A 132 25.26 21.53 -12.55
N LYS A 133 25.16 20.32 -13.12
CA LYS A 133 24.28 20.04 -14.26
C LYS A 133 22.92 19.58 -13.76
N ILE A 134 21.88 20.38 -13.99
CA ILE A 134 20.49 19.99 -13.72
C ILE A 134 19.93 19.28 -14.95
N LEU A 135 19.32 18.11 -14.74
CA LEU A 135 18.74 17.26 -15.79
C LEU A 135 17.21 17.27 -15.79
N ASP A 136 16.59 17.72 -14.71
CA ASP A 136 15.14 17.66 -14.49
C ASP A 136 14.55 19.07 -14.47
N LEU A 137 13.50 19.32 -15.26
CA LEU A 137 12.88 20.63 -15.43
C LEU A 137 12.34 21.16 -14.10
N GLU A 138 11.66 20.30 -13.33
CA GLU A 138 11.10 20.62 -12.02
C GLU A 138 12.16 21.09 -11.01
N ILE A 139 13.39 20.57 -11.11
CA ILE A 139 14.50 20.98 -10.25
C ILE A 139 15.08 22.32 -10.72
N HIS A 140 15.10 22.58 -12.03
CA HIS A 140 15.48 23.90 -12.54
C HIS A 140 14.48 24.99 -12.10
N PHE A 141 13.17 24.69 -12.16
CA PHE A 141 12.13 25.57 -11.60
C PHE A 141 12.35 25.85 -10.11
N LEU A 142 12.62 24.81 -9.31
CA LEU A 142 12.91 24.95 -7.88
C LEU A 142 14.08 25.92 -7.64
N MET A 143 15.24 25.64 -8.26
CA MET A 143 16.47 26.39 -7.98
C MET A 143 16.40 27.86 -8.42
N GLU A 144 15.78 28.16 -9.57
CA GLU A 144 15.58 29.55 -10.00
C GLU A 144 14.51 30.26 -9.16
N SER A 145 13.49 29.55 -8.67
CA SER A 145 12.49 30.12 -7.77
C SER A 145 13.08 30.52 -6.43
N LEU A 146 13.98 29.72 -5.85
CA LEU A 146 14.65 30.05 -4.58
C LEU A 146 15.36 31.41 -4.63
N LYS A 147 15.94 31.79 -5.78
CA LYS A 147 16.60 33.10 -5.97
C LYS A 147 15.63 34.28 -5.88
N LEU A 148 14.36 34.06 -6.20
CA LEU A 148 13.29 35.06 -6.23
C LEU A 148 12.58 35.23 -4.87
N LEU A 149 12.96 34.47 -3.84
CA LEU A 149 12.39 34.62 -2.49
C LEU A 149 12.91 35.86 -1.76
N LYS A 150 12.02 36.60 -1.11
CA LYS A 150 12.39 37.58 -0.08
C LYS A 150 13.04 36.86 1.10
N LYS A 151 13.77 37.60 1.95
CA LYS A 151 14.17 37.08 3.27
C LYS A 151 12.90 36.66 4.02
N ASN A 152 12.91 35.49 4.64
CA ASN A 152 11.77 34.83 5.29
C ASN A 152 10.65 34.35 4.35
N GLY A 153 10.82 34.47 3.02
CA GLY A 153 9.86 33.93 2.06
C GLY A 153 9.96 32.41 1.94
N HIS A 154 8.87 31.77 1.54
CA HIS A 154 8.76 30.31 1.43
C HIS A 154 8.57 29.86 -0.02
N ALA A 155 9.17 28.72 -0.38
CA ALA A 155 8.88 27.97 -1.58
C ALA A 155 8.18 26.67 -1.20
N VAL A 156 7.04 26.38 -1.85
CA VAL A 156 6.24 25.17 -1.66
C VAL A 156 6.07 24.49 -3.01
N PHE A 157 6.74 23.35 -3.20
CA PHE A 157 6.80 22.66 -4.48
C PHE A 157 6.25 21.24 -4.36
N ILE A 158 5.33 20.87 -5.26
CA ILE A 158 4.96 19.47 -5.46
C ILE A 158 5.97 18.85 -6.43
N LEU A 159 6.76 17.88 -5.97
CA LEU A 159 7.83 17.25 -6.73
C LEU A 159 7.69 15.71 -6.73
N PRO A 160 8.24 15.02 -7.73
CA PRO A 160 8.24 13.56 -7.76
C PRO A 160 9.22 13.01 -6.71
N GLU A 161 8.69 12.44 -5.63
CA GLU A 161 9.46 11.97 -4.46
C GLU A 161 10.44 10.86 -4.83
N GLN A 162 10.06 9.97 -5.76
CA GLN A 162 10.88 8.81 -6.09
C GLN A 162 11.91 9.06 -7.20
N LYS A 163 12.05 10.30 -7.69
CA LYS A 163 13.07 10.67 -8.69
C LYS A 163 14.44 10.93 -8.06
N SER A 164 15.41 11.12 -8.96
CA SER A 164 16.83 11.36 -8.70
C SER A 164 17.10 12.43 -7.63
N PHE A 165 16.32 13.51 -7.55
CA PHE A 165 16.57 14.58 -6.58
C PHE A 165 16.56 14.10 -5.13
N PHE A 166 15.59 13.27 -4.73
CA PHE A 166 15.46 12.80 -3.36
C PHE A 166 16.29 11.55 -3.07
N ASN A 167 16.53 10.72 -4.09
CA ASN A 167 17.07 9.37 -3.90
C ASN A 167 18.50 9.18 -4.42
N SER A 168 18.93 9.95 -5.42
CA SER A 168 20.22 9.75 -6.09
C SER A 168 21.34 10.57 -5.45
N ASP A 169 22.56 10.02 -5.45
CA ASP A 169 23.77 10.78 -5.11
C ASP A 169 24.09 11.87 -6.13
N TYR A 170 23.54 11.79 -7.34
CA TYR A 170 23.75 12.80 -8.38
C TYR A 170 23.35 14.21 -7.92
N TYR A 171 22.20 14.35 -7.25
CA TYR A 171 21.71 15.64 -6.75
C TYR A 171 22.21 15.97 -5.33
N ASN A 172 23.10 15.16 -4.74
CA ASN A 172 23.65 15.44 -3.42
C ASN A 172 24.28 16.84 -3.30
N PRO A 173 25.09 17.32 -4.27
CA PRO A 173 25.65 18.68 -4.19
C PRO A 173 24.58 19.77 -4.18
N LEU A 174 23.46 19.57 -4.88
CA LEU A 174 22.36 20.53 -4.95
C LEU A 174 21.55 20.55 -3.64
N ARG A 175 21.32 19.37 -3.06
CA ARG A 175 20.71 19.23 -1.73
C ARG A 175 21.58 19.88 -0.66
N GLN A 176 22.90 19.68 -0.71
CA GLN A 176 23.83 20.35 0.19
C GLN A 176 23.78 21.87 0.02
N TYR A 177 23.76 22.37 -1.23
CA TYR A 177 23.58 23.80 -1.48
C TYR A 177 22.30 24.35 -0.85
N ILE A 178 21.20 23.61 -0.89
CA ILE A 178 19.95 24.01 -0.22
C ILE A 178 20.16 24.07 1.29
N LEU A 179 20.72 23.02 1.91
CA LEU A 179 20.97 22.98 3.36
C LEU A 179 21.97 24.05 3.84
N ASP A 180 22.89 24.49 2.98
CA ASP A 180 23.89 25.50 3.31
C ASP A 180 23.37 26.94 3.18
N ASN A 181 22.36 27.18 2.32
CA ASN A 181 21.94 28.53 1.93
C ASN A 181 20.47 28.86 2.27
N TYR A 182 19.66 27.85 2.55
CA TYR A 182 18.22 27.97 2.84
C TYR A 182 17.85 27.07 4.01
N SER A 183 16.70 27.33 4.61
CA SER A 183 16.12 26.45 5.61
C SER A 183 15.20 25.45 4.93
N LEU A 184 15.55 24.16 4.96
CA LEU A 184 14.64 23.09 4.56
C LEU A 184 13.65 22.87 5.71
N GLU A 185 12.38 23.23 5.49
CA GLU A 185 11.37 23.23 6.54
C GLU A 185 10.68 21.87 6.64
N ALA A 186 10.20 21.35 5.52
CA ALA A 186 9.44 20.11 5.51
C ALA A 186 9.50 19.34 4.18
N ILE A 187 9.33 18.01 4.28
CA ILE A 187 9.02 17.11 3.16
C ILE A 187 7.80 16.28 3.54
N ILE A 188 6.67 16.51 2.86
CA ILE A 188 5.41 15.83 3.14
C ILE A 188 5.11 14.89 1.98
N SER A 189 5.27 13.58 2.21
CA SER A 189 5.01 12.54 1.21
C SER A 189 3.52 12.46 0.90
N LEU A 190 3.17 12.42 -0.38
CA LEU A 190 1.78 12.29 -0.85
C LEU A 190 1.50 10.84 -1.25
N PRO A 191 0.27 10.33 -1.04
CA PRO A 191 -0.13 9.00 -1.51
C PRO A 191 0.09 8.81 -3.02
N TYR A 192 0.36 7.58 -3.45
CA TYR A 192 0.61 7.24 -4.86
C TYR A 192 -0.54 7.63 -5.80
N ASN A 193 -1.79 7.60 -5.33
CA ASN A 193 -2.98 7.96 -6.12
C ASN A 193 -3.26 9.46 -6.16
N THR A 194 -2.42 10.28 -5.55
CA THR A 194 -2.70 11.71 -5.44
C THR A 194 -2.98 12.34 -6.81
N LEU A 195 -2.25 11.95 -7.85
CA LEU A 195 -2.44 12.52 -9.19
C LEU A 195 -3.26 11.62 -10.13
N TYR A 196 -3.85 10.53 -9.64
CA TYR A 196 -4.65 9.61 -10.45
C TYR A 196 -5.96 10.30 -10.93
N PRO A 197 -6.43 10.06 -12.17
CA PRO A 197 -5.91 9.17 -13.22
C PRO A 197 -4.82 9.80 -14.12
N TYR A 198 -4.40 11.04 -13.86
CA TYR A 198 -3.45 11.77 -14.70
C TYR A 198 -2.02 11.26 -14.58
N SER A 199 -1.61 10.84 -13.38
CA SER A 199 -0.30 10.25 -13.13
C SER A 199 -0.31 9.36 -11.88
N SER A 200 0.46 8.27 -11.93
CA SER A 200 0.80 7.37 -10.82
C SER A 200 2.09 7.74 -10.10
N THR A 201 2.69 8.86 -10.49
CA THR A 201 3.98 9.30 -9.93
C THR A 201 3.79 9.62 -8.45
N LYS A 202 4.50 8.92 -7.56
CA LYS A 202 4.57 9.30 -6.15
C LYS A 202 5.21 10.68 -6.01
N THR A 203 4.51 11.58 -5.35
CA THR A 203 4.91 12.98 -5.17
C THR A 203 5.06 13.33 -3.70
N CYS A 204 5.74 14.44 -3.42
CA CYS A 204 5.82 15.04 -2.10
C CYS A 204 5.69 16.56 -2.21
N ILE A 205 5.30 17.21 -1.11
CA ILE A 205 5.39 18.65 -0.94
C ILE A 205 6.73 18.96 -0.28
N LEU A 206 7.58 19.73 -0.96
CA LEU A 206 8.84 20.26 -0.45
C LEU A 206 8.64 21.71 -0.01
N ILE A 207 8.98 22.02 1.24
CA ILE A 207 8.91 23.37 1.81
C ILE A 207 10.31 23.86 2.14
N ILE A 208 10.71 24.98 1.55
CA ILE A 208 11.99 25.64 1.79
C ILE A 208 11.75 27.11 2.13
N LYS A 209 12.42 27.62 3.15
CA LYS A 209 12.38 29.04 3.54
C LYS A 209 13.71 29.71 3.24
N ASN A 210 13.66 30.92 2.71
CA ASN A 210 14.84 31.78 2.55
C ASN A 210 15.23 32.42 3.90
N ASP A 211 15.80 31.60 4.76
CA ASP A 211 16.28 31.98 6.07
C ASP A 211 17.50 31.12 6.47
N THR A 212 18.06 31.37 7.65
CA THR A 212 19.12 30.54 8.20
C THR A 212 18.65 29.10 8.36
N PRO A 213 19.47 28.09 7.98
CA PRO A 213 19.12 26.68 8.14
C PRO A 213 18.69 26.34 9.57
N ARG A 214 17.61 25.57 9.70
CA ARG A 214 17.12 25.06 10.99
C ARG A 214 17.78 23.74 11.41
N ASP A 215 17.75 23.46 12.71
CA ASP A 215 18.37 22.26 13.29
C ASP A 215 17.62 20.97 12.97
N LYS A 216 16.30 21.05 12.67
CA LYS A 216 15.44 19.89 12.42
C LYS A 216 14.53 20.10 11.23
N VAL A 217 14.30 19.08 10.42
CA VAL A 217 13.41 19.11 9.26
C VAL A 217 12.19 18.23 9.54
N PHE A 218 11.01 18.70 9.14
CA PHE A 218 9.76 17.98 9.35
C PHE A 218 9.47 17.01 8.20
N PHE A 219 9.28 15.74 8.50
CA PHE A 219 8.84 14.72 7.55
C PHE A 219 7.46 14.22 7.95
N ALA A 220 6.51 14.17 7.02
CA ALA A 220 5.18 13.63 7.28
C ALA A 220 4.66 12.86 6.07
N LYS A 221 3.57 12.10 6.25
CA LYS A 221 2.86 11.44 5.18
C LYS A 221 1.42 11.91 5.17
N PHE A 222 1.04 12.56 4.07
CA PHE A 222 -0.32 13.03 3.89
C PHE A 222 -1.28 11.84 3.87
N HIS A 223 -2.27 11.88 4.76
CA HIS A 223 -3.40 10.96 4.78
C HIS A 223 -4.67 11.75 5.07
N GLN A 224 -5.82 11.21 4.64
CA GLN A 224 -7.10 11.83 4.93
C GLN A 224 -7.38 11.80 6.43
N ASN A 225 -8.06 12.84 6.94
CA ASN A 225 -8.46 13.03 8.34
C ASN A 225 -7.32 13.35 9.33
N VAL A 226 -6.10 13.55 8.86
CA VAL A 226 -4.95 13.97 9.70
C VAL A 226 -4.31 15.27 9.21
N GLU A 227 -4.92 15.94 8.24
CA GLU A 227 -4.42 17.16 7.62
C GLU A 227 -4.10 18.24 8.66
N ASP A 228 -5.10 18.62 9.47
CA ASP A 228 -4.94 19.65 10.49
C ASP A 228 -3.92 19.24 11.57
N ILE A 229 -3.79 17.94 11.85
CA ILE A 229 -2.82 17.42 12.81
C ILE A 229 -1.39 17.60 12.28
N ILE A 230 -1.15 17.27 11.01
CA ILE A 230 0.16 17.45 10.37
C ILE A 230 0.54 18.94 10.38
N ILE A 231 -0.41 19.82 10.04
CA ILE A 231 -0.21 21.27 10.02
C ILE A 231 0.13 21.79 11.42
N ASN A 232 -0.66 21.43 12.43
CA ASN A 232 -0.42 21.84 13.81
C ASN A 232 0.91 21.30 14.33
N ASN A 233 1.23 20.02 14.07
CA ASN A 233 2.51 19.44 14.48
C ASN A 233 3.72 20.15 13.84
N TYR A 234 3.58 20.61 12.59
CA TYR A 234 4.61 21.40 11.92
C TYR A 234 4.78 22.78 12.57
N PHE A 235 3.68 23.52 12.80
CA PHE A 235 3.77 24.87 13.36
C PHE A 235 4.10 24.91 14.85
N GLU A 236 3.66 23.92 15.63
CA GLU A 236 3.90 23.82 17.08
C GLU A 236 5.17 23.04 17.43
N GLU A 237 5.84 22.44 16.44
CA GLU A 237 6.99 21.54 16.62
C GLU A 237 6.69 20.35 17.56
N THR A 238 5.49 19.79 17.44
CA THR A 238 5.00 18.71 18.31
C THR A 238 5.59 17.35 17.90
N PHE A 239 5.91 16.53 18.91
CA PHE A 239 6.40 15.16 18.76
C PHE A 239 5.33 14.19 19.27
N ASN A 240 5.05 13.13 18.51
CA ASN A 240 4.16 12.07 18.95
C ASN A 240 4.61 10.69 18.41
N ASP A 241 3.94 9.62 18.86
CA ASP A 241 4.36 8.25 18.56
C ASP A 241 3.89 7.76 17.18
N ASN A 242 3.11 8.56 16.46
CA ASN A 242 2.55 8.29 15.14
C ASN A 242 3.37 9.01 14.06
N PHE A 243 4.24 8.25 13.40
CA PHE A 243 5.19 8.79 12.44
C PHE A 243 4.49 9.38 11.20
N ALA A 244 3.33 8.88 10.81
CA ALA A 244 2.57 9.45 9.70
C ALA A 244 2.13 10.91 9.97
N GLN A 245 1.89 11.29 11.23
CA GLN A 245 1.47 12.63 11.63
C GLN A 245 2.63 13.64 11.73
N GLY A 246 3.87 13.19 11.58
CA GLY A 246 5.04 14.06 11.62
C GLY A 246 6.22 13.47 12.39
N ILE A 247 7.41 13.62 11.81
CA ILE A 247 8.70 13.25 12.38
C ILE A 247 9.63 14.43 12.22
N TRP A 248 10.24 14.88 13.31
CA TRP A 248 11.29 15.89 13.26
C TRP A 248 12.65 15.20 13.23
N ILE A 249 13.36 15.36 12.12
CA ILE A 249 14.68 14.76 11.87
C ILE A 249 15.76 15.82 12.01
N ASP A 250 16.80 15.57 12.79
CA ASP A 250 17.96 16.48 12.86
C ASP A 250 18.56 16.68 11.46
N SER A 251 18.77 17.95 11.06
CA SER A 251 19.23 18.32 9.72
C SER A 251 20.62 17.73 9.39
N SER A 252 21.44 17.44 10.41
CA SER A 252 22.70 16.71 10.26
C SER A 252 22.51 15.29 9.70
N THR A 253 21.35 14.66 9.92
CA THR A 253 21.01 13.35 9.34
C THR A 253 20.89 13.46 7.81
N LEU A 254 20.51 14.63 7.29
CA LEU A 254 20.36 14.89 5.85
C LEU A 254 21.68 15.24 5.15
N ASN A 255 22.69 15.69 5.91
CA ASN A 255 24.05 16.02 5.42
C ASN A 255 24.92 14.78 5.14
N GLY A 256 24.43 13.58 5.46
CA GLY A 256 25.16 12.34 5.18
C GLY A 256 25.24 12.07 3.68
N ASP A 257 26.44 11.74 3.18
CA ASP A 257 26.55 10.99 1.93
C ASP A 257 25.61 9.80 2.03
N LYS A 258 24.78 9.57 1.00
CA LYS A 258 23.94 8.38 0.86
C LYS A 258 22.68 8.34 1.74
N VAL A 259 22.01 9.47 1.96
CA VAL A 259 20.68 9.52 2.60
C VAL A 259 19.59 9.88 1.59
N TYR A 260 18.46 9.16 1.63
CA TYR A 260 17.27 9.51 0.86
C TYR A 260 16.46 10.57 1.57
N TRP A 261 15.99 11.60 0.85
CA TRP A 261 15.10 12.62 1.40
C TRP A 261 13.63 12.22 1.21
N THR A 262 13.27 11.02 1.67
CA THR A 262 11.91 10.48 1.56
C THR A 262 11.35 10.16 2.94
N PHE A 263 10.02 10.24 3.07
CA PHE A 263 9.36 9.90 4.33
C PHE A 263 9.65 8.46 4.75
N ASP A 264 9.53 7.49 3.83
CA ASP A 264 9.68 6.05 4.14
C ASP A 264 11.08 5.74 4.70
N PHE A 265 12.13 6.35 4.15
CA PHE A 265 13.50 6.16 4.64
C PHE A 265 13.68 6.75 6.05
N MET A 266 13.18 7.98 6.27
CA MET A 266 13.25 8.62 7.60
C MET A 266 12.46 7.85 8.65
N ARG A 267 11.27 7.36 8.29
CA ARG A 267 10.48 6.46 9.12
C ARG A 267 11.25 5.20 9.47
N GLY A 268 11.89 4.55 8.50
CA GLY A 268 12.72 3.38 8.75
C GLY A 268 13.81 3.67 9.78
N LEU A 269 14.52 4.79 9.65
CA LEU A 269 15.53 5.22 10.64
C LEU A 269 14.96 5.39 12.05
N GLU A 270 13.78 5.98 12.20
CA GLU A 270 13.12 6.13 13.51
C GLU A 270 12.59 4.80 14.06
N GLU A 271 12.07 3.91 13.21
CA GLU A 271 11.69 2.55 13.61
C GLU A 271 12.91 1.76 14.10
N PHE A 272 14.09 1.93 13.50
CA PHE A 272 15.32 1.33 14.01
C PHE A 272 15.76 1.91 15.36
N LYS A 273 15.57 3.22 15.59
CA LYS A 273 15.80 3.81 16.93
C LYS A 273 14.88 3.16 17.97
N LYS A 274 13.58 3.02 17.69
CA LYS A 274 12.62 2.31 18.55
C LYS A 274 13.00 0.83 18.73
N LYS A 275 13.47 0.14 17.69
CA LYS A 275 13.97 -1.24 17.76
C LYS A 275 15.18 -1.33 18.69
N THR A 276 16.06 -0.33 18.66
CA THR A 276 17.22 -0.21 19.58
C THR A 276 16.81 -0.06 21.04
N GLU A 277 15.70 0.61 21.31
CA GLU A 277 15.17 0.78 22.67
C GLU A 277 14.43 -0.46 23.19
N ASN A 278 13.78 -1.22 22.31
CA ASN A 278 12.85 -2.29 22.69
C ASN A 278 13.39 -3.72 22.50
N SER A 279 14.40 -3.92 21.64
CA SER A 279 14.92 -5.26 21.38
C SER A 279 15.63 -5.83 22.62
N PRO A 280 15.36 -7.09 23.00
CA PRO A 280 16.12 -7.77 24.04
C PRO A 280 17.53 -8.18 23.57
N TYR A 281 17.87 -7.97 22.29
CA TYR A 281 19.10 -8.44 21.67
C TYR A 281 20.03 -7.29 21.28
N SER A 282 21.32 -7.59 21.11
CA SER A 282 22.27 -6.59 20.64
C SER A 282 22.02 -6.27 19.17
N LEU A 283 21.92 -4.99 18.82
CA LEU A 283 21.75 -4.55 17.44
C LEU A 283 23.09 -4.17 16.83
N LYS A 284 23.34 -4.62 15.60
CA LYS A 284 24.53 -4.30 14.80
C LYS A 284 24.13 -4.02 13.37
N PHE A 285 24.83 -3.11 12.70
CA PHE A 285 24.59 -2.90 11.27
C PHE A 285 25.02 -4.14 10.48
N LEU A 286 24.31 -4.47 9.40
CA LEU A 286 24.69 -5.60 8.54
C LEU A 286 26.14 -5.45 8.04
N THR A 287 26.58 -4.22 7.79
CA THR A 287 27.96 -3.93 7.34
C THR A 287 29.03 -4.10 8.41
N ASP A 288 28.65 -4.16 9.69
CA ASP A 288 29.59 -4.51 10.77
C ASP A 288 29.75 -6.02 10.88
N LEU A 289 28.70 -6.75 10.51
CA LEU A 289 28.67 -8.21 10.53
C LEU A 289 29.31 -8.82 9.27
N THR A 290 29.26 -8.11 8.15
CA THR A 290 29.60 -8.63 6.82
C THR A 290 30.61 -7.75 6.07
N LYS A 291 31.29 -8.33 5.10
CA LYS A 291 32.19 -7.63 4.17
C LYS A 291 31.61 -7.70 2.76
N PHE A 292 31.38 -6.53 2.17
CA PHE A 292 30.95 -6.40 0.79
C PHE A 292 32.06 -6.83 -0.21
N ARG A 293 31.66 -7.43 -1.33
CA ARG A 293 32.54 -7.88 -2.41
C ARG A 293 32.04 -7.38 -3.78
N ASP A 294 32.88 -6.61 -4.46
CA ASP A 294 32.61 -6.13 -5.82
C ASP A 294 32.85 -7.18 -6.92
N LYS A 295 33.61 -8.26 -6.62
CA LYS A 295 34.01 -9.27 -7.60
C LYS A 295 33.63 -10.67 -7.11
N PHE A 296 33.24 -11.51 -8.07
CA PHE A 296 32.93 -12.92 -7.86
C PHE A 296 34.07 -13.64 -7.11
N ALA A 297 33.76 -14.16 -5.93
CA ALA A 297 34.66 -15.02 -5.16
C ALA A 297 34.16 -16.47 -5.24
N PRO A 298 34.99 -17.46 -5.58
CA PRO A 298 34.60 -18.87 -5.63
C PRO A 298 34.46 -19.51 -4.24
N GLU A 299 34.34 -18.72 -3.18
CA GLU A 299 34.25 -19.18 -1.79
C GLU A 299 32.82 -19.66 -1.48
N ARG A 300 32.68 -20.74 -0.70
CA ARG A 300 31.39 -21.39 -0.42
C ARG A 300 30.45 -20.57 0.48
N ASN A 301 30.94 -19.52 1.13
CA ASN A 301 30.22 -18.81 2.20
C ASN A 301 29.83 -17.37 1.79
N VAL A 302 29.58 -17.15 0.50
CA VAL A 302 29.12 -15.84 -0.01
C VAL A 302 27.61 -15.77 0.09
N PHE A 303 27.10 -14.79 0.81
CA PHE A 303 25.69 -14.39 0.83
C PHE A 303 25.41 -13.52 -0.40
N LEU A 304 24.32 -13.83 -1.08
CA LEU A 304 23.73 -13.04 -2.14
C LEU A 304 22.54 -12.29 -1.55
N PHE A 305 22.73 -10.99 -1.33
CA PHE A 305 21.71 -10.10 -0.81
C PHE A 305 20.96 -9.45 -1.99
N PRO A 306 19.63 -9.55 -2.08
CA PRO A 306 18.90 -9.16 -3.28
C PRO A 306 18.85 -7.64 -3.45
N LYS A 307 18.81 -7.19 -4.71
CA LYS A 307 18.52 -5.80 -5.08
C LYS A 307 17.03 -5.47 -5.06
N VAL A 308 16.17 -6.47 -4.94
CA VAL A 308 14.71 -6.32 -4.82
C VAL A 308 14.32 -6.80 -3.42
N PRO A 309 13.72 -5.94 -2.57
CA PRO A 309 13.47 -6.24 -1.15
C PRO A 309 12.71 -7.54 -0.85
N HIS A 310 11.80 -7.97 -1.73
CA HIS A 310 10.96 -9.16 -1.51
C HIS A 310 11.65 -10.48 -1.84
N ASN A 311 12.74 -10.44 -2.63
CA ASN A 311 13.50 -11.63 -2.96
C ASN A 311 14.24 -12.15 -1.74
N ASP A 312 14.59 -13.43 -1.74
CA ASP A 312 15.30 -14.04 -0.62
C ASP A 312 16.81 -13.78 -0.69
N VAL A 313 17.42 -13.60 0.48
CA VAL A 313 18.85 -13.76 0.69
C VAL A 313 19.19 -15.25 0.58
N ILE A 314 20.12 -15.58 -0.30
CA ILE A 314 20.56 -16.95 -0.57
C ILE A 314 22.08 -17.07 -0.44
N PHE A 315 22.57 -18.29 -0.28
CA PHE A 315 23.99 -18.58 -0.47
C PHE A 315 24.32 -18.69 -1.95
N LEU A 316 25.55 -18.36 -2.33
CA LEU A 316 26.02 -18.51 -3.72
C LEU A 316 25.87 -19.95 -4.23
N THR A 317 25.94 -20.95 -3.34
CA THR A 317 25.74 -22.37 -3.68
C THR A 317 24.29 -22.74 -4.02
N GLU A 318 23.33 -21.89 -3.64
CA GLU A 318 21.89 -22.09 -3.88
C GLU A 318 21.41 -21.38 -5.15
N LEU A 319 22.28 -20.57 -5.78
CA LEU A 319 21.96 -19.88 -7.02
C LEU A 319 21.86 -20.89 -8.17
N GLU A 320 20.64 -21.14 -8.66
CA GLU A 320 20.39 -22.08 -9.76
C GLU A 320 20.95 -21.57 -11.10
N ASN A 321 20.74 -20.28 -11.38
CA ASN A 321 21.14 -19.64 -12.62
C ASN A 321 22.19 -18.56 -12.37
N LYS A 322 23.40 -18.77 -12.90
CA LYS A 322 24.54 -17.86 -12.68
C LYS A 322 24.34 -16.47 -13.30
N ASP A 323 23.46 -16.32 -14.29
CA ASP A 323 23.21 -15.03 -14.93
C ASP A 323 22.45 -14.05 -14.00
N GLU A 324 21.70 -14.59 -13.03
CA GLU A 324 20.95 -13.82 -12.03
C GLU A 324 21.84 -13.25 -10.92
N ILE A 325 23.13 -13.58 -10.88
CA ILE A 325 24.05 -13.04 -9.87
C ILE A 325 24.11 -11.51 -9.88
N SER A 326 23.79 -10.90 -11.03
CA SER A 326 23.74 -9.45 -11.19
C SER A 326 22.58 -8.78 -10.43
N ASP A 327 21.59 -9.56 -9.99
CA ASP A 327 20.45 -9.10 -9.19
C ASP A 327 20.75 -9.06 -7.69
N TYR A 328 21.98 -9.43 -7.29
CA TYR A 328 22.39 -9.50 -5.90
C TYR A 328 23.67 -8.68 -5.63
N TYR A 329 23.81 -8.30 -4.37
CA TYR A 329 25.05 -7.83 -3.76
C TYR A 329 25.71 -8.99 -3.02
N GLN A 330 27.04 -9.07 -3.07
CA GLN A 330 27.79 -10.17 -2.48
C GLN A 330 28.38 -9.75 -1.14
N PHE A 331 28.11 -10.56 -0.11
CA PHE A 331 28.60 -10.35 1.26
C PHE A 331 29.26 -11.61 1.80
N ILE A 332 30.28 -11.43 2.62
CA ILE A 332 30.91 -12.52 3.39
C ILE A 332 30.77 -12.19 4.87
N LEU A 333 30.30 -13.16 5.65
CA LEU A 333 30.21 -12.99 7.09
C LEU A 333 31.62 -12.83 7.70
N SER A 334 31.76 -11.85 8.60
CA SER A 334 33.04 -11.52 9.23
C SER A 334 33.02 -11.49 10.75
N ASP A 335 31.84 -11.32 11.37
CA ASP A 335 31.66 -11.41 12.82
C ASP A 335 31.46 -12.87 13.26
N LYS A 336 32.18 -13.28 14.31
CA LYS A 336 32.11 -14.64 14.86
C LYS A 336 30.96 -14.86 15.85
N ASN A 337 30.30 -13.78 16.27
CA ASN A 337 29.19 -13.83 17.23
C ASN A 337 27.84 -14.08 16.55
N ILE A 338 27.83 -14.21 15.23
CA ILE A 338 26.63 -14.54 14.47
C ILE A 338 26.91 -15.77 13.61
N SER A 339 25.93 -16.67 13.49
CA SER A 339 26.01 -17.84 12.64
C SER A 339 25.43 -17.54 11.26
N GLU A 340 26.04 -18.11 10.22
CA GLU A 340 25.59 -17.93 8.84
C GLU A 340 24.13 -18.38 8.62
N PRO A 341 23.68 -19.55 9.15
CA PRO A 341 22.30 -19.99 8.95
C PRO A 341 21.28 -19.09 9.64
N TYR A 342 21.58 -18.62 10.87
CA TYR A 342 20.71 -17.68 11.57
C TYR A 342 20.53 -16.39 10.79
N LEU A 343 21.63 -15.80 10.31
CA LEU A 343 21.58 -14.55 9.55
C LEU A 343 20.72 -14.69 8.29
N LYS A 344 20.85 -15.80 7.55
CA LYS A 344 20.00 -16.06 6.38
C LYS A 344 18.51 -16.14 6.76
N ILE A 345 18.16 -16.92 7.79
CA ILE A 345 16.77 -17.07 8.26
C ILE A 345 16.20 -15.72 8.70
N TYR A 346 16.98 -14.94 9.48
CA TYR A 346 16.57 -13.63 9.95
C TYR A 346 16.30 -12.66 8.81
N LEU A 347 17.24 -12.57 7.85
CA LEU A 347 17.12 -11.68 6.69
C LEU A 347 15.94 -12.02 5.76
N ASN A 348 15.52 -13.29 5.74
CA ASN A 348 14.37 -13.74 4.95
C ASN A 348 13.04 -13.71 5.73
N SER A 349 13.05 -13.24 6.99
CA SER A 349 11.81 -13.08 7.74
C SER A 349 10.97 -11.92 7.16
N GLU A 350 9.65 -12.07 7.20
CA GLU A 350 8.69 -11.06 6.71
C GLU A 350 8.90 -9.69 7.39
N ALA A 351 9.23 -9.68 8.69
CA ALA A 351 9.54 -8.45 9.41
C ALA A 351 10.74 -7.70 8.81
N VAL A 352 11.82 -8.41 8.46
CA VAL A 352 13.00 -7.79 7.85
C VAL A 352 12.72 -7.40 6.40
N LYS A 353 11.92 -8.14 5.65
CA LYS A 353 11.49 -7.74 4.30
C LYS A 353 10.75 -6.39 4.33
N ASN A 354 9.88 -6.17 5.31
CA ASN A 354 9.22 -4.86 5.51
C ASN A 354 10.20 -3.73 5.83
N GLU A 355 11.20 -3.98 6.69
CA GLU A 355 12.28 -3.02 6.96
C GLU A 355 13.06 -2.67 5.68
N LEU A 356 13.34 -3.66 4.81
CA LEU A 356 14.01 -3.44 3.54
C LEU A 356 13.18 -2.60 2.56
N ILE A 357 11.85 -2.72 2.59
CA ILE A 357 10.96 -1.88 1.76
C ILE A 357 11.07 -0.41 2.20
N LEU A 358 11.07 -0.11 3.50
CA LEU A 358 11.25 1.26 4.01
C LEU A 358 12.61 1.85 3.62
N LEU A 359 13.63 0.99 3.55
CA LEU A 359 15.00 1.33 3.17
C LEU A 359 15.26 1.33 1.65
N SER A 360 14.22 1.10 0.85
CA SER A 360 14.32 1.00 -0.62
C SER A 360 13.82 2.27 -1.33
N TYR A 361 14.21 2.43 -2.59
CA TYR A 361 13.80 3.55 -3.44
C TYR A 361 13.07 3.07 -4.69
N GLY A 362 12.34 3.96 -5.34
CA GLY A 362 11.61 3.68 -6.58
C GLY A 362 10.10 3.70 -6.41
N ASN A 363 9.40 3.70 -7.55
CA ASN A 363 7.94 3.80 -7.62
C ASN A 363 7.30 2.39 -7.62
N THR A 364 7.22 1.75 -8.80
CA THR A 364 6.51 0.48 -9.04
C THR A 364 7.34 -0.78 -8.72
N GLN A 365 8.67 -0.67 -8.81
CA GLN A 365 9.58 -1.74 -8.40
C GLN A 365 10.60 -1.13 -7.47
N LYS A 366 10.36 -1.33 -6.16
CA LYS A 366 11.30 -0.96 -5.13
C LYS A 366 12.64 -1.64 -5.37
N LYS A 367 13.70 -0.85 -5.34
CA LYS A 367 15.08 -1.32 -5.45
C LYS A 367 15.83 -0.97 -4.18
N LEU A 368 16.62 -1.92 -3.72
CA LEU A 368 17.54 -1.74 -2.63
C LEU A 368 18.92 -1.46 -3.21
N ASP A 369 19.59 -0.42 -2.73
CA ASP A 369 20.99 -0.17 -3.00
C ASP A 369 21.83 -0.28 -1.73
N MET A 370 23.13 0.02 -1.86
CA MET A 370 24.04 0.00 -0.72
C MET A 370 23.72 1.03 0.38
N LYS A 371 22.89 2.04 0.13
CA LYS A 371 22.46 3.01 1.13
C LYS A 371 21.43 2.39 2.07
N GLY A 372 20.41 1.76 1.48
CA GLY A 372 19.42 0.98 2.22
C GLY A 372 20.11 -0.12 3.04
N ILE A 373 20.97 -0.92 2.40
CA ILE A 373 21.68 -2.03 3.08
C ILE A 373 22.53 -1.56 4.26
N LYS A 374 23.21 -0.42 4.14
CA LYS A 374 24.04 0.14 5.23
C LYS A 374 23.23 0.61 6.43
N SER A 375 21.96 0.93 6.22
CA SER A 375 21.06 1.41 7.26
C SER A 375 20.38 0.25 8.01
N LEU A 376 20.45 -0.97 7.48
CA LEU A 376 19.83 -2.14 8.08
C LEU A 376 20.55 -2.59 9.36
N GLN A 377 19.78 -2.72 10.45
CA GLN A 377 20.24 -3.24 11.73
C GLN A 377 19.72 -4.65 11.99
N ILE A 378 20.61 -5.53 12.43
CA ILE A 378 20.37 -6.95 12.69
C ILE A 378 20.36 -7.18 14.20
N GLU A 379 19.34 -7.89 14.68
CA GLU A 379 19.34 -8.42 16.03
C GLU A 379 20.27 -9.62 16.14
N VAL A 380 21.23 -9.51 17.04
CA VAL A 380 22.27 -10.50 17.29
C VAL A 380 22.07 -11.05 18.71
N PRO A 381 21.20 -12.07 18.88
CA PRO A 381 21.10 -12.82 20.13
C PRO A 381 22.38 -13.63 20.38
N ASP A 382 22.51 -14.25 21.55
CA ASP A 382 23.63 -15.15 21.82
C ASP A 382 23.62 -16.38 20.88
N LEU A 383 24.79 -16.99 20.65
CA LEU A 383 24.92 -18.12 19.71
C LEU A 383 24.04 -19.32 20.07
N LYS A 384 23.72 -19.55 21.36
CA LYS A 384 22.83 -20.65 21.75
C LYS A 384 21.40 -20.37 21.31
N THR A 385 20.92 -19.14 21.49
CA THR A 385 19.61 -18.71 21.01
C THR A 385 19.54 -18.76 19.48
N GLN A 386 20.58 -18.29 18.77
CA GLN A 386 20.67 -18.43 17.31
C GLN A 386 20.58 -19.89 16.87
N ASN A 387 21.36 -20.78 17.49
CA ASN A 387 21.34 -22.20 17.18
C ASN A 387 19.98 -22.84 17.43
N ASN A 388 19.26 -22.44 18.49
CA ASN A 388 17.91 -22.93 18.74
C ASN A 388 16.93 -22.54 17.61
N ILE A 389 17.04 -21.32 17.08
CA ILE A 389 16.23 -20.84 15.95
C ILE A 389 16.55 -21.67 14.69
N VAL A 390 17.83 -21.83 14.37
CA VAL A 390 18.31 -22.63 13.22
C VAL A 390 17.85 -24.07 13.35
N ASP A 391 18.05 -24.70 14.51
CA ASP A 391 17.64 -26.08 14.77
C ASP A 391 16.12 -26.25 14.60
N SER A 392 15.32 -25.30 15.07
CA SER A 392 13.86 -25.35 14.97
C SER A 392 13.41 -25.23 13.51
N TYR A 393 14.01 -24.30 12.75
CA TYR A 393 13.77 -24.13 11.32
C TYR A 393 14.14 -25.40 10.54
N GLN A 394 15.35 -25.94 10.75
CA GLN A 394 15.80 -27.17 10.09
C GLN A 394 14.94 -28.39 10.44
N ARG A 395 14.51 -28.52 11.70
CA ARG A 395 13.59 -29.60 12.11
C ARG A 395 12.24 -29.46 11.41
N ALA A 396 11.70 -28.24 11.30
CA ALA A 396 10.47 -27.99 10.58
C ALA A 396 10.59 -28.34 9.09
N GLU A 397 11.66 -27.92 8.42
CA GLU A 397 11.94 -28.30 7.03
C GLU A 397 12.09 -29.80 6.85
N LEU A 398 12.79 -30.49 7.76
CA LEU A 398 12.95 -31.94 7.71
C LEU A 398 11.60 -32.65 7.82
N ILE A 399 10.76 -32.27 8.79
CA ILE A 399 9.41 -32.82 8.96
C ILE A 399 8.57 -32.56 7.70
N PHE A 400 8.60 -31.34 7.16
CA PHE A 400 7.88 -30.99 5.94
C PHE A 400 8.32 -31.84 4.74
N ASN A 401 9.64 -32.01 4.57
CA ASN A 401 10.21 -32.83 3.51
C ASN A 401 9.91 -34.33 3.69
N GLU A 402 9.91 -34.83 4.93
CA GLU A 402 9.56 -36.21 5.28
C GLU A 402 8.09 -36.48 4.93
N ILE A 403 7.17 -35.61 5.35
CA ILE A 403 5.75 -35.67 5.00
C ILE A 403 5.59 -35.62 3.47
N GLY A 404 6.25 -34.67 2.80
CA GLY A 404 6.20 -34.53 1.35
C GLY A 404 6.72 -35.78 0.62
N SER A 405 7.77 -36.42 1.14
CA SER A 405 8.35 -37.64 0.59
C SER A 405 7.42 -38.85 0.79
N ALA A 406 6.91 -39.04 2.01
CA ALA A 406 5.93 -40.07 2.33
C ALA A 406 4.68 -39.94 1.45
N PHE A 407 4.19 -38.71 1.28
CA PHE A 407 3.04 -38.42 0.42
C PHE A 407 3.31 -38.73 -1.05
N ARG A 408 4.51 -38.41 -1.57
CA ARG A 408 4.92 -38.81 -2.94
C ARG A 408 5.03 -40.33 -3.09
N ASN A 409 5.53 -41.04 -2.08
CA ASN A 409 5.62 -42.51 -2.08
C ASN A 409 4.22 -43.16 -2.06
N PHE A 410 3.31 -42.65 -1.23
CA PHE A 410 1.91 -43.04 -1.21
C PHE A 410 1.25 -42.82 -2.59
N LYS A 411 1.45 -41.64 -3.21
CA LYS A 411 0.92 -41.37 -4.56
C LYS A 411 1.43 -42.34 -5.64
N ARG A 412 2.66 -42.84 -5.51
CA ARG A 412 3.24 -43.84 -6.43
C ARG A 412 2.67 -45.23 -6.20
N ASN A 413 2.44 -45.60 -4.94
CA ASN A 413 1.82 -46.86 -4.56
C ASN A 413 0.99 -46.67 -3.28
N ILE A 414 -0.32 -46.73 -3.42
CA ILE A 414 -1.27 -46.50 -2.32
C ILE A 414 -1.10 -47.49 -1.16
N PHE A 415 -0.48 -48.66 -1.38
CA PHE A 415 -0.20 -49.64 -0.33
C PHE A 415 0.95 -49.24 0.61
N ASN A 416 1.68 -48.17 0.29
CA ASN A 416 2.66 -47.54 1.19
C ASN A 416 2.00 -46.60 2.22
N TYR A 417 0.68 -46.68 2.41
CA TYR A 417 -0.05 -45.79 3.33
C TYR A 417 0.45 -45.89 4.77
N HIS A 418 1.00 -47.03 5.19
CA HIS A 418 1.57 -47.22 6.53
C HIS A 418 2.65 -46.19 6.88
N ASP A 419 3.55 -45.86 5.94
CA ASP A 419 4.60 -44.87 6.17
C ASP A 419 4.01 -43.47 6.42
N LEU A 420 2.93 -43.15 5.70
CA LEU A 420 2.23 -41.88 5.84
C LEU A 420 1.40 -41.85 7.13
N ASP A 421 0.70 -42.94 7.45
CA ASP A 421 -0.11 -43.10 8.66
C ASP A 421 0.74 -42.99 9.94
N ASP A 422 1.92 -43.60 9.95
CA ASP A 422 2.88 -43.50 11.07
C ASP A 422 3.34 -42.06 11.31
N ILE A 423 3.54 -41.28 10.25
CA ILE A 423 3.90 -39.86 10.36
C ILE A 423 2.69 -39.04 10.84
N LEU A 424 1.52 -39.26 10.22
CA LEU A 424 0.29 -38.54 10.54
C LEU A 424 -0.21 -38.83 11.96
N SER A 425 0.02 -40.03 12.51
CA SER A 425 -0.38 -40.41 13.87
C SER A 425 0.23 -39.54 14.99
N LYS A 426 1.28 -38.79 14.68
CA LYS A 426 1.95 -37.85 15.60
C LYS A 426 1.26 -36.49 15.68
N PHE A 427 0.27 -36.26 14.83
CA PHE A 427 -0.44 -35.01 14.66
C PHE A 427 -1.90 -35.17 15.11
N ASP A 428 -2.45 -34.14 15.75
CA ASP A 428 -3.89 -34.11 16.09
C ASP A 428 -4.67 -33.58 14.89
N ASP A 429 -5.28 -34.51 14.14
CA ASP A 429 -6.02 -34.23 12.90
C ASP A 429 -7.11 -33.16 13.08
N GLU A 430 -7.74 -33.09 14.25
CA GLU A 430 -8.85 -32.17 14.50
C GLU A 430 -8.35 -30.74 14.78
N TYR A 431 -7.14 -30.59 15.34
CA TYR A 431 -6.57 -29.28 15.69
C TYR A 431 -5.90 -28.58 14.50
N LEU A 432 -5.25 -29.35 13.61
CA LEU A 432 -4.43 -28.80 12.52
C LEU A 432 -5.25 -28.20 11.37
N LEU A 433 -6.44 -28.74 11.08
CA LEU A 433 -7.19 -28.39 9.87
C LEU A 433 -7.73 -26.96 9.88
N TYR A 434 -7.90 -26.37 11.06
CA TYR A 434 -8.67 -25.15 11.23
C TYR A 434 -7.88 -24.00 11.87
N GLN A 435 -6.80 -24.28 12.60
CA GLN A 435 -6.12 -23.30 13.45
C GLN A 435 -5.60 -22.07 12.70
N TYR A 436 -5.16 -22.26 11.46
CA TYR A 436 -4.57 -21.19 10.64
C TYR A 436 -5.58 -20.54 9.68
N GLN A 437 -6.80 -21.07 9.58
CA GLN A 437 -7.84 -20.50 8.74
C GLN A 437 -8.59 -19.39 9.49
N ILE A 438 -9.03 -18.36 8.74
CA ILE A 438 -9.99 -17.39 9.26
C ILE A 438 -11.28 -18.12 9.69
N TRP A 439 -11.90 -17.65 10.76
CA TRP A 439 -13.03 -18.30 11.41
C TRP A 439 -14.18 -18.71 10.49
N PRO A 440 -14.63 -17.89 9.50
CA PRO A 440 -15.69 -18.32 8.60
C PRO A 440 -15.35 -19.59 7.83
N PHE A 441 -14.11 -19.72 7.35
CA PHE A 441 -13.64 -20.88 6.60
C PHE A 441 -13.46 -22.08 7.52
N ALA A 442 -12.74 -21.90 8.63
CA ALA A 442 -12.50 -22.93 9.64
C ALA A 442 -13.81 -23.58 10.13
N THR A 443 -14.77 -22.76 10.54
CA THR A 443 -16.05 -23.22 11.10
C THR A 443 -16.90 -23.92 10.05
N SER A 444 -17.06 -23.34 8.87
CA SER A 444 -17.90 -23.91 7.81
C SER A 444 -17.29 -25.21 7.27
N HIS A 445 -15.95 -25.29 7.20
CA HIS A 445 -15.22 -26.52 6.87
C HIS A 445 -15.44 -27.60 7.93
N HIS A 446 -15.33 -27.25 9.22
CA HIS A 446 -15.62 -28.16 10.32
C HIS A 446 -17.06 -28.71 10.24
N MET A 447 -18.05 -27.85 9.96
CA MET A 447 -19.44 -28.26 9.80
C MET A 447 -19.70 -29.16 8.59
N ALA A 448 -18.98 -28.97 7.49
CA ALA A 448 -19.09 -29.81 6.29
C ALA A 448 -18.43 -31.20 6.49
N SER A 449 -17.31 -31.24 7.22
CA SER A 449 -16.51 -32.44 7.42
C SER A 449 -17.03 -33.36 8.53
N LYS A 450 -17.77 -32.85 9.52
CA LYS A 450 -18.38 -33.62 10.64
C LYS A 450 -19.06 -34.92 10.22
N THR A 451 -18.59 -36.04 10.77
CA THR A 451 -19.03 -37.40 10.40
C THR A 451 -20.37 -37.81 11.00
N ASP A 452 -20.74 -37.24 12.15
CA ASP A 452 -22.01 -37.45 12.88
C ASP A 452 -23.22 -36.78 12.21
N THR A 453 -22.97 -35.84 11.30
CA THR A 453 -24.01 -35.11 10.57
C THR A 453 -24.59 -35.97 9.44
N GLY A 454 -25.91 -35.99 9.27
CA GLY A 454 -26.56 -36.77 8.21
C GLY A 454 -26.07 -36.41 6.80
N LEU A 455 -25.97 -37.41 5.90
CA LEU A 455 -25.34 -37.29 4.57
C LEU A 455 -25.84 -36.12 3.74
N HIS A 456 -27.16 -35.93 3.65
CA HIS A 456 -27.75 -34.81 2.91
C HIS A 456 -27.34 -33.44 3.47
N LYS A 457 -27.33 -33.31 4.80
CA LYS A 457 -26.95 -32.07 5.49
C LYS A 457 -25.46 -31.78 5.33
N ARG A 458 -24.60 -32.81 5.36
CA ARG A 458 -23.17 -32.65 5.03
C ARG A 458 -22.97 -32.12 3.61
N LEU A 459 -23.66 -32.70 2.64
CA LEU A 459 -23.61 -32.22 1.25
C LEU A 459 -24.09 -30.75 1.13
N ASP A 460 -25.15 -30.36 1.85
CA ASP A 460 -25.59 -28.97 1.90
C ASP A 460 -24.58 -28.03 2.56
N ASN A 461 -23.91 -28.48 3.63
CA ASN A 461 -22.85 -27.72 4.29
C ASN A 461 -21.64 -27.48 3.36
N TYR A 462 -21.26 -28.46 2.52
CA TYR A 462 -20.24 -28.24 1.49
C TYR A 462 -20.68 -27.16 0.49
N PHE A 463 -21.91 -27.22 -0.04
CA PHE A 463 -22.39 -26.19 -0.97
C PHE A 463 -22.41 -24.80 -0.33
N LYS A 464 -22.83 -24.70 0.94
CA LYS A 464 -22.79 -23.44 1.70
C LYS A 464 -21.36 -22.92 1.89
N LEU A 465 -20.41 -23.80 2.17
CA LEU A 465 -19.00 -23.44 2.29
C LEU A 465 -18.44 -22.86 0.98
N PHE A 466 -18.67 -23.51 -0.16
CA PHE A 466 -18.23 -22.97 -1.46
C PHE A 466 -18.93 -21.65 -1.81
N GLU A 467 -20.23 -21.50 -1.51
CA GLU A 467 -20.97 -20.26 -1.70
C GLU A 467 -20.39 -19.12 -0.83
N MET A 468 -20.06 -19.41 0.43
CA MET A 468 -19.41 -18.46 1.33
C MET A 468 -18.03 -18.06 0.83
N ILE A 469 -17.19 -19.01 0.36
CA ILE A 469 -15.86 -18.69 -0.18
C ILE A 469 -15.98 -17.77 -1.40
N ALA A 470 -16.94 -18.04 -2.30
CA ALA A 470 -17.20 -17.17 -3.45
C ALA A 470 -17.65 -15.76 -3.02
N ALA A 471 -18.61 -15.67 -2.09
CA ALA A 471 -19.12 -14.40 -1.59
C ALA A 471 -18.04 -13.58 -0.86
N PHE A 472 -17.28 -14.21 0.03
CA PHE A 472 -16.23 -13.56 0.81
C PHE A 472 -15.13 -12.98 -0.08
N ASN A 473 -14.57 -13.78 -1.00
CA ASN A 473 -13.52 -13.30 -1.90
C ASN A 473 -14.04 -12.21 -2.85
N THR A 474 -15.29 -12.31 -3.32
CA THR A 474 -15.91 -11.26 -4.14
C THR A 474 -16.01 -9.93 -3.38
N ILE A 475 -16.49 -9.97 -2.14
CA ILE A 475 -16.61 -8.78 -1.29
C ILE A 475 -15.23 -8.22 -0.99
N LEU A 476 -14.23 -9.07 -0.75
CA LEU A 476 -12.87 -8.65 -0.49
C LEU A 476 -12.27 -7.90 -1.70
N LEU A 477 -12.37 -8.47 -2.90
CA LEU A 477 -11.89 -7.81 -4.13
C LEU A 477 -12.63 -6.48 -4.38
N LEU A 478 -13.94 -6.42 -4.15
CA LEU A 478 -14.67 -5.15 -4.24
C LEU A 478 -14.23 -4.14 -3.20
N SER A 479 -13.97 -4.58 -1.98
CA SER A 479 -13.58 -3.72 -0.86
C SER A 479 -12.21 -3.08 -1.09
N ALA A 480 -11.32 -3.77 -1.81
CA ALA A 480 -9.97 -3.29 -2.08
C ALA A 480 -9.91 -2.19 -3.14
N LEU A 481 -10.86 -2.16 -4.08
CA LEU A 481 -10.84 -1.17 -5.16
C LEU A 481 -11.14 0.26 -4.67
N PRO A 482 -10.29 1.25 -4.98
CA PRO A 482 -10.60 2.65 -4.72
C PRO A 482 -11.88 3.08 -5.43
N PRO A 483 -12.66 4.04 -4.90
CA PRO A 483 -13.93 4.46 -5.50
C PRO A 483 -13.83 4.85 -6.98
N GLU A 484 -12.74 5.52 -7.37
CA GLU A 484 -12.49 5.95 -8.75
C GLU A 484 -12.27 4.77 -9.69
N ILE A 485 -11.49 3.77 -9.24
CA ILE A 485 -11.23 2.54 -10.00
C ILE A 485 -12.50 1.68 -10.08
N CYS A 486 -13.24 1.59 -8.97
CA CYS A 486 -14.52 0.90 -8.92
C CYS A 486 -15.50 1.52 -9.94
N TYR A 487 -15.53 2.85 -10.03
CA TYR A 487 -16.35 3.58 -10.98
C TYR A 487 -15.95 3.33 -12.44
N GLU A 488 -14.66 3.37 -12.76
CA GLU A 488 -14.14 3.05 -14.10
C GLU A 488 -14.46 1.59 -14.50
N GLY A 489 -14.33 0.67 -13.54
CA GLY A 489 -14.57 -0.75 -13.74
C GLY A 489 -16.02 -1.18 -13.67
N LYS A 490 -16.95 -0.33 -13.22
CA LYS A 490 -18.35 -0.72 -12.96
C LYS A 490 -19.03 -1.38 -14.16
N LYS A 491 -18.77 -0.92 -15.37
CA LYS A 491 -19.33 -1.51 -16.60
C LYS A 491 -18.75 -2.89 -16.93
N LYS A 492 -17.54 -3.19 -16.47
CA LYS A 492 -16.86 -4.47 -16.70
C LYS A 492 -17.38 -5.55 -15.74
N PHE A 493 -17.52 -5.25 -14.44
CA PHE A 493 -17.88 -6.27 -13.44
C PHE A 493 -19.31 -6.15 -12.88
N TRP A 494 -19.93 -4.97 -12.94
CA TRP A 494 -21.24 -4.70 -12.32
C TRP A 494 -22.41 -4.64 -13.32
N ASP A 495 -22.28 -3.85 -14.40
CA ASP A 495 -23.38 -3.54 -15.34
C ASP A 495 -23.36 -4.42 -16.60
N THR A 496 -23.47 -5.74 -16.43
CA THR A 496 -23.43 -6.70 -17.55
C THR A 496 -24.81 -7.19 -18.00
N GLY A 497 -25.91 -6.57 -17.51
CA GLY A 497 -27.29 -6.98 -17.78
C GLY A 497 -27.72 -8.35 -17.20
N SER A 498 -26.76 -9.21 -16.82
CA SER A 498 -26.95 -10.53 -16.22
C SER A 498 -26.90 -10.53 -14.70
N LEU A 499 -26.27 -9.53 -14.07
CA LEU A 499 -26.16 -9.41 -12.62
C LEU A 499 -27.45 -8.83 -12.02
N LYS A 500 -28.15 -9.63 -11.21
CA LYS A 500 -29.33 -9.17 -10.45
C LYS A 500 -28.88 -8.84 -9.03
N TYR A 501 -28.35 -7.64 -8.79
CA TYR A 501 -27.93 -7.22 -7.44
C TYR A 501 -29.07 -7.23 -6.40
N TYR A 502 -30.32 -7.27 -6.83
CA TYR A 502 -31.49 -7.53 -5.97
C TYR A 502 -31.53 -8.97 -5.39
N ALA A 503 -30.75 -9.91 -5.93
CA ALA A 503 -30.66 -11.30 -5.46
C ALA A 503 -29.31 -11.96 -5.84
N MET A 504 -28.41 -12.06 -4.86
CA MET A 504 -27.09 -12.69 -4.94
C MET A 504 -27.15 -14.17 -4.54
N SER A 505 -27.45 -15.02 -5.53
CA SER A 505 -27.33 -16.49 -5.38
C SER A 505 -25.87 -16.96 -5.48
N PHE A 506 -25.58 -18.21 -5.15
CA PHE A 506 -24.26 -18.83 -5.38
C PHE A 506 -23.71 -18.56 -6.79
N GLY A 507 -24.48 -18.82 -7.85
CA GLY A 507 -24.04 -18.55 -9.22
C GLY A 507 -23.84 -17.06 -9.52
N SER A 508 -24.59 -16.18 -8.85
CA SER A 508 -24.42 -14.73 -8.97
C SER A 508 -23.13 -14.25 -8.32
N TRP A 509 -22.76 -14.81 -7.16
CA TRP A 509 -21.48 -14.55 -6.51
C TRP A 509 -20.32 -15.05 -7.38
N VAL A 510 -20.36 -16.29 -7.86
CA VAL A 510 -19.31 -16.85 -8.74
C VAL A 510 -19.15 -16.03 -10.02
N GLY A 511 -20.26 -15.65 -10.68
CA GLY A 511 -20.18 -14.84 -11.89
C GLY A 511 -19.62 -13.44 -11.65
N LEU A 512 -19.91 -12.82 -10.50
CA LEU A 512 -19.30 -11.53 -10.13
C LEU A 512 -17.81 -11.68 -9.83
N TYR A 513 -17.44 -12.75 -9.12
CA TYR A 513 -16.05 -13.09 -8.83
C TYR A 513 -15.23 -13.26 -10.11
N GLU A 514 -15.75 -14.03 -11.08
CA GLU A 514 -15.11 -14.23 -12.39
C GLU A 514 -14.82 -12.90 -13.12
N ARG A 515 -15.80 -11.98 -13.12
CA ARG A 515 -15.60 -10.67 -13.75
C ARG A 515 -14.61 -9.79 -13.00
N LEU A 516 -14.57 -9.87 -11.67
CA LEU A 516 -13.56 -9.19 -10.88
C LEU A 516 -12.18 -9.78 -11.13
N ILE A 517 -12.04 -11.10 -11.25
CA ILE A 517 -10.79 -11.76 -11.62
C ILE A 517 -10.27 -11.20 -12.95
N SER A 518 -11.11 -11.14 -13.97
CA SER A 518 -10.73 -10.54 -15.26
C SER A 518 -10.38 -9.06 -15.12
N PHE A 519 -11.07 -8.31 -14.26
CA PHE A 519 -10.75 -6.90 -14.00
C PHE A 519 -9.39 -6.74 -13.30
N TYR A 520 -9.05 -7.63 -12.36
CA TYR A 520 -7.78 -7.62 -11.65
C TYR A 520 -6.60 -8.04 -12.53
N ASP A 521 -6.81 -8.92 -13.49
CA ASP A 521 -5.79 -9.27 -14.50
C ASP A 521 -5.45 -8.05 -15.39
N ASP A 522 -6.46 -7.23 -15.71
CA ASP A 522 -6.33 -5.97 -16.47
C ASP A 522 -5.79 -4.79 -15.63
N LEU A 523 -5.66 -4.92 -14.30
CA LEU A 523 -5.26 -3.80 -13.43
C LEU A 523 -3.81 -3.40 -13.69
N LYS A 524 -3.59 -2.10 -13.86
CA LYS A 524 -2.24 -1.53 -13.96
C LYS A 524 -1.48 -1.76 -12.66
N ASP A 525 -0.18 -2.04 -12.76
CA ASP A 525 0.72 -2.25 -11.61
C ASP A 525 0.64 -1.11 -10.57
N GLU A 526 0.44 0.11 -11.05
CA GLU A 526 0.30 1.32 -10.24
C GLU A 526 -0.91 1.31 -9.31
N VAL A 527 -1.97 0.57 -9.65
CA VAL A 527 -3.17 0.45 -8.79
C VAL A 527 -2.91 -0.46 -7.60
N TYR A 528 -2.01 -1.43 -7.72
CA TYR A 528 -1.63 -2.31 -6.61
C TYR A 528 -0.91 -1.55 -5.49
N GLU A 529 -0.27 -0.41 -5.81
CA GLU A 529 0.31 0.50 -4.82
C GLU A 529 -0.74 1.34 -4.07
N LEU A 530 -2.01 1.30 -4.50
CA LEU A 530 -3.12 2.09 -3.95
C LEU A 530 -4.01 1.30 -3.01
N ILE A 531 -3.94 -0.02 -3.08
CA ILE A 531 -4.80 -0.94 -2.35
C ILE A 531 -4.00 -1.63 -1.24
N PRO A 532 -4.64 -2.04 -0.13
CA PRO A 532 -3.92 -2.70 0.98
C PRO A 532 -3.32 -4.04 0.52
N PHE A 533 -2.20 -4.48 1.11
CA PHE A 533 -1.51 -5.74 0.77
C PHE A 533 -0.78 -5.76 -0.57
N GLU A 534 0.16 -6.70 -0.70
CA GLU A 534 0.97 -6.85 -1.90
C GLU A 534 0.18 -7.36 -3.12
N ARG A 535 0.70 -7.09 -4.31
CA ARG A 535 0.15 -7.60 -5.58
C ARG A 535 0.02 -9.13 -5.61
N SER A 536 0.97 -9.84 -4.99
CA SER A 536 0.99 -11.30 -4.88
C SER A 536 -0.30 -11.83 -4.25
N PHE A 537 -0.73 -11.21 -3.15
CA PHE A 537 -1.98 -11.54 -2.46
C PHE A 537 -3.18 -11.52 -3.42
N TYR A 538 -3.34 -10.41 -4.15
CA TYR A 538 -4.44 -10.26 -5.11
C TYR A 538 -4.35 -11.22 -6.27
N LYS A 539 -3.15 -11.52 -6.78
CA LYS A 539 -2.97 -12.53 -7.84
C LYS A 539 -3.44 -13.92 -7.41
N ASN A 540 -3.22 -14.29 -6.15
CA ASN A 540 -3.60 -15.59 -5.62
C ASN A 540 -5.13 -15.67 -5.42
N ILE A 541 -5.74 -14.68 -4.77
CA ILE A 541 -7.20 -14.66 -4.59
C ILE A 541 -7.97 -14.36 -5.88
N ALA A 542 -7.34 -13.72 -6.88
CA ALA A 542 -7.93 -13.48 -8.19
C ALA A 542 -7.46 -14.49 -9.24
N ASN A 543 -7.13 -15.72 -8.84
CA ASN A 543 -6.68 -16.77 -9.74
C ASN A 543 -7.87 -17.38 -10.53
N PRO A 544 -7.85 -17.41 -11.88
CA PRO A 544 -8.90 -18.01 -12.70
C PRO A 544 -9.23 -19.47 -12.36
N GLN A 545 -8.27 -20.25 -11.84
CA GLN A 545 -8.47 -21.64 -11.42
C GLN A 545 -9.54 -21.78 -10.32
N ILE A 546 -9.75 -20.73 -9.52
CA ILE A 546 -10.81 -20.70 -8.51
C ILE A 546 -12.18 -20.81 -9.18
N ILE A 547 -12.39 -20.14 -10.33
CA ILE A 547 -13.65 -20.20 -11.07
C ILE A 547 -13.83 -21.55 -11.76
N ASP A 548 -12.75 -22.17 -12.23
CA ASP A 548 -12.77 -23.53 -12.77
C ASP A 548 -13.22 -24.56 -11.73
N ILE A 549 -12.91 -24.33 -10.45
CA ILE A 549 -13.36 -25.15 -9.32
C ILE A 549 -14.82 -24.85 -8.97
N LEU A 550 -15.19 -23.57 -8.85
CA LEU A 550 -16.51 -23.17 -8.34
C LEU A 550 -17.65 -23.40 -9.34
N THR A 551 -17.41 -23.18 -10.64
CA THR A 551 -18.46 -23.25 -11.68
C THR A 551 -19.12 -24.64 -11.78
N PRO A 552 -18.37 -25.76 -11.82
CA PRO A 552 -18.97 -27.10 -11.78
C PRO A 552 -19.80 -27.36 -10.52
N ILE A 553 -19.39 -26.81 -9.37
CA ILE A 553 -20.06 -27.00 -8.08
C ILE A 553 -21.39 -26.25 -8.05
N VAL A 554 -21.46 -25.04 -8.63
CA VAL A 554 -22.73 -24.30 -8.82
C VAL A 554 -23.71 -25.14 -9.63
N ASN A 555 -23.25 -25.75 -10.73
CA ASN A 555 -24.08 -26.61 -11.57
C ASN A 555 -24.59 -27.84 -10.81
N LEU A 556 -23.71 -28.48 -10.01
CA LEU A 556 -24.05 -29.62 -9.17
C LEU A 556 -25.14 -29.28 -8.14
N ARG A 557 -24.99 -28.14 -7.47
CA ARG A 557 -25.94 -27.62 -6.48
C ARG A 557 -27.32 -27.34 -7.11
N ASN A 558 -27.33 -26.74 -8.30
CA ASN A 558 -28.57 -26.46 -9.03
C ASN A 558 -29.27 -27.74 -9.50
N GLN A 559 -28.52 -28.74 -9.96
CA GLN A 559 -29.09 -30.06 -10.31
C GLN A 559 -29.75 -30.72 -9.11
N LYS A 560 -29.14 -30.65 -7.92
CA LYS A 560 -29.75 -31.15 -6.67
C LYS A 560 -31.02 -30.37 -6.31
N ALA A 561 -31.00 -29.04 -6.40
CA ALA A 561 -32.15 -28.20 -6.06
C ALA A 561 -33.37 -28.43 -6.99
N HIS A 562 -33.14 -28.84 -8.23
CA HIS A 562 -34.18 -29.16 -9.21
C HIS A 562 -34.46 -30.67 -9.37
N GLY A 563 -33.68 -31.53 -8.72
CA GLY A 563 -33.78 -32.99 -8.79
C GLY A 563 -34.56 -33.61 -7.62
N GLY A 564 -35.09 -34.81 -7.81
CA GLY A 564 -35.72 -35.60 -6.74
C GLY A 564 -34.72 -36.14 -5.72
N ALA A 565 -35.19 -36.95 -4.76
CA ALA A 565 -34.34 -37.55 -3.72
C ALA A 565 -33.18 -38.36 -4.34
N MET A 566 -31.95 -38.01 -3.95
CA MET A 566 -30.72 -38.56 -4.48
C MET A 566 -30.23 -39.74 -3.61
N PRO A 567 -29.81 -40.90 -4.17
CA PRO A 567 -29.37 -42.03 -3.36
C PRO A 567 -28.10 -41.75 -2.54
N ASP A 568 -28.03 -42.29 -1.31
CA ASP A 568 -26.90 -42.09 -0.37
C ASP A 568 -25.52 -42.41 -0.96
N VAL A 569 -25.42 -43.43 -1.82
CA VAL A 569 -24.16 -43.84 -2.49
C VAL A 569 -23.62 -42.70 -3.35
N PHE A 570 -24.52 -42.01 -4.07
CA PHE A 570 -24.14 -40.89 -4.93
C PHE A 570 -23.76 -39.66 -4.09
N ILE A 571 -24.47 -39.40 -2.99
CA ILE A 571 -24.15 -38.31 -2.06
C ILE A 571 -22.77 -38.50 -1.44
N LYS A 572 -22.42 -39.73 -1.01
CA LYS A 572 -21.08 -40.03 -0.49
C LYS A 572 -19.99 -39.75 -1.53
N LYS A 573 -20.22 -40.13 -2.79
CA LYS A 573 -19.29 -39.84 -3.89
C LYS A 573 -19.13 -38.34 -4.11
N GLN A 574 -20.23 -37.59 -4.14
CA GLN A 574 -20.19 -36.13 -4.26
C GLN A 574 -19.45 -35.47 -3.10
N ILE A 575 -19.67 -35.92 -1.86
CA ILE A 575 -18.96 -35.38 -0.70
C ILE A 575 -17.45 -35.59 -0.84
N LEU A 576 -17.00 -36.74 -1.33
CA LEU A 576 -15.59 -37.01 -1.58
C LEU A 576 -15.02 -36.06 -2.65
N GLU A 577 -15.71 -35.93 -3.79
CA GLU A 577 -15.32 -35.03 -4.88
C GLU A 577 -15.29 -33.55 -4.42
N LEU A 578 -16.26 -33.12 -3.61
CA LEU A 578 -16.31 -31.77 -3.04
C LEU A 578 -15.19 -31.52 -2.03
N ASN A 579 -14.83 -32.52 -1.23
CA ASN A 579 -13.71 -32.42 -0.29
C ASN A 579 -12.36 -32.28 -1.01
N GLU A 580 -12.15 -33.03 -2.09
CA GLU A 580 -10.95 -32.89 -2.94
C GLU A 580 -10.87 -31.47 -3.55
N LYS A 581 -11.99 -30.97 -4.08
CA LYS A 581 -12.07 -29.62 -4.66
C LYS A 581 -11.89 -28.52 -3.61
N LEU A 582 -12.32 -28.74 -2.38
CA LEU A 582 -12.13 -27.79 -1.28
C LEU A 582 -10.65 -27.67 -0.91
N ASN A 583 -9.93 -28.80 -0.87
CA ASN A 583 -8.49 -28.80 -0.62
C ASN A 583 -7.71 -28.07 -1.72
N GLU A 584 -8.05 -28.31 -2.98
CA GLU A 584 -7.49 -27.56 -4.13
C GLU A 584 -7.74 -26.05 -4.00
N LEU A 585 -8.94 -25.67 -3.58
CA LEU A 585 -9.31 -24.27 -3.38
C LEU A 585 -8.53 -23.62 -2.22
N PHE A 586 -8.38 -24.30 -1.08
CA PHE A 586 -7.61 -23.75 0.04
C PHE A 586 -6.12 -23.61 -0.25
N GLN A 587 -5.54 -24.46 -1.12
CA GLN A 587 -4.15 -24.28 -1.59
C GLN A 587 -3.98 -22.97 -2.37
N LEU A 588 -4.96 -22.59 -3.19
CA LEU A 588 -4.96 -21.32 -3.92
C LEU A 588 -5.16 -20.11 -2.99
N LEU A 589 -5.79 -20.33 -1.84
CA LEU A 589 -6.14 -19.31 -0.85
C LEU A 589 -5.20 -19.31 0.38
N GLY A 590 -4.01 -19.90 0.26
CA GLY A 590 -3.05 -20.06 1.35
C GLY A 590 -2.60 -18.75 2.00
N ASP A 591 -2.66 -17.63 1.28
CA ASP A 591 -2.29 -16.32 1.83
C ASP A 591 -3.17 -15.87 3.00
N TYR A 592 -4.37 -16.42 3.18
CA TYR A 592 -5.17 -16.13 4.36
C TYR A 592 -4.54 -16.66 5.65
N GLU A 593 -3.61 -17.59 5.59
CA GLU A 593 -2.96 -18.17 6.78
C GLU A 593 -2.07 -17.17 7.52
N SER A 594 -1.52 -16.18 6.79
CA SER A 594 -0.75 -15.06 7.36
C SER A 594 -1.60 -13.85 7.74
N MET A 595 -2.91 -13.90 7.46
CA MET A 595 -3.85 -12.81 7.71
C MET A 595 -4.77 -13.10 8.88
N ASP A 596 -5.21 -12.05 9.55
CA ASP A 596 -6.21 -12.12 10.60
C ASP A 596 -7.51 -11.44 10.13
N LEU A 597 -8.65 -12.13 10.26
CA LEU A 597 -9.96 -11.50 10.12
C LEU A 597 -10.38 -10.96 11.48
N ILE A 598 -10.72 -9.67 11.54
CA ILE A 598 -10.90 -8.97 12.80
C ILE A 598 -12.20 -8.19 12.81
N TYR A 599 -12.86 -8.17 13.97
CA TYR A 599 -14.07 -7.36 14.18
C TYR A 599 -13.82 -6.33 15.28
N THR A 600 -13.78 -5.05 14.91
CA THR A 600 -13.45 -3.97 15.82
C THR A 600 -14.58 -3.72 16.82
N THR A 601 -14.25 -3.61 18.11
CA THR A 601 -15.22 -3.38 19.20
C THR A 601 -15.11 -1.97 19.78
N GLY A 602 -13.94 -1.33 19.65
CA GLY A 602 -13.75 0.06 20.03
C GLY A 602 -12.35 0.57 19.75
N MET A 603 -12.19 1.89 19.87
CA MET A 603 -10.94 2.59 19.63
C MET A 603 -10.71 3.64 20.71
N GLU A 604 -9.47 3.77 21.16
CA GLU A 604 -9.01 4.84 22.06
C GLU A 604 -7.81 5.55 21.41
N LYS A 605 -7.81 6.88 21.37
CA LYS A 605 -6.69 7.66 20.82
C LYS A 605 -5.82 8.18 21.95
N ASN A 606 -4.51 7.93 21.89
CA ASN A 606 -3.54 8.43 22.86
C ASN A 606 -2.23 8.79 22.16
N ARG A 607 -1.71 10.00 22.39
CA ARG A 607 -0.44 10.50 21.80
C ARG A 607 -0.30 10.23 20.29
N GLY A 608 -1.37 10.46 19.53
CA GLY A 608 -1.38 10.27 18.08
C GLY A 608 -1.63 8.83 17.61
N LEU A 609 -1.40 7.82 18.47
CA LEU A 609 -1.70 6.41 18.19
C LEU A 609 -3.13 6.04 18.54
N TYR A 610 -3.64 5.01 17.87
CA TYR A 610 -4.95 4.43 18.12
C TYR A 610 -4.75 3.05 18.75
N THR A 611 -5.33 2.84 19.93
CA THR A 611 -5.47 1.52 20.54
C THR A 611 -6.78 0.93 20.05
N ILE A 612 -6.68 -0.07 19.17
CA ILE A 612 -7.82 -0.79 18.63
C ILE A 612 -8.12 -1.99 19.53
N ARG A 613 -9.38 -2.11 19.96
CA ARG A 613 -9.93 -3.34 20.53
C ARG A 613 -10.66 -4.08 19.41
N ALA A 614 -10.35 -5.36 19.23
CA ALA A 614 -11.01 -6.19 18.24
C ALA A 614 -11.13 -7.64 18.70
N LYS A 615 -12.14 -8.34 18.17
CA LYS A 615 -12.28 -9.80 18.27
C LYS A 615 -11.48 -10.45 17.15
N LEU A 616 -10.64 -11.44 17.48
CA LEU A 616 -9.87 -12.21 16.49
C LEU A 616 -10.73 -13.36 15.97
N LEU A 617 -11.15 -13.29 14.71
CA LEU A 617 -11.98 -14.30 14.08
C LEU A 617 -11.08 -15.35 13.41
N LYS A 618 -10.46 -16.22 14.21
CA LYS A 618 -9.53 -17.28 13.77
C LYS A 618 -9.89 -18.64 14.38
N GLY A 619 -9.59 -19.72 13.66
CA GLY A 619 -9.90 -21.08 14.10
C GLY A 619 -11.40 -21.40 14.06
N ASN A 620 -11.82 -22.52 14.64
CA ASN A 620 -13.22 -22.97 14.64
C ASN A 620 -13.93 -22.78 16.01
N VAL A 621 -13.27 -22.14 16.99
CA VAL A 621 -13.75 -22.04 18.38
C VAL A 621 -14.33 -20.65 18.68
N TYR A 622 -15.46 -20.64 19.40
CA TYR A 622 -16.13 -19.47 19.98
C TYR A 622 -16.20 -19.66 21.51
N PRO A 623 -16.06 -18.60 22.35
CA PRO A 623 -15.97 -17.17 22.04
C PRO A 623 -14.61 -16.70 21.51
N PHE A 624 -14.61 -15.62 20.72
CA PHE A 624 -13.40 -15.00 20.18
C PHE A 624 -12.62 -14.28 21.26
N ALA A 625 -11.30 -14.44 21.26
CA ALA A 625 -10.42 -13.63 22.07
C ALA A 625 -10.50 -12.16 21.62
N GLU A 626 -10.66 -11.25 22.58
CA GLU A 626 -10.48 -9.83 22.35
C GLU A 626 -9.00 -9.51 22.54
N TYR A 627 -8.43 -8.76 21.60
CA TYR A 627 -7.05 -8.32 21.66
C TYR A 627 -6.98 -6.82 21.45
N LYS A 628 -5.89 -6.24 21.98
CA LYS A 628 -5.56 -4.82 21.83
C LYS A 628 -4.28 -4.71 21.04
N PHE A 629 -4.31 -3.88 20.02
CA PHE A 629 -3.14 -3.53 19.23
C PHE A 629 -3.13 -2.04 18.95
N HIS A 630 -1.96 -1.53 18.59
CA HIS A 630 -1.73 -0.09 18.39
C HIS A 630 -1.46 0.16 16.93
N THR A 631 -2.13 1.17 16.36
CA THR A 631 -2.02 1.54 14.96
C THR A 631 -1.83 3.05 14.82
N GLU A 632 -1.21 3.48 13.73
CA GLU A 632 -1.07 4.90 13.37
C GLU A 632 -2.33 5.49 12.74
N THR A 633 -3.32 4.65 12.47
CA THR A 633 -4.51 4.99 11.69
C THR A 633 -5.71 4.42 12.40
N ASP A 634 -6.82 5.14 12.33
CA ASP A 634 -8.07 4.72 12.95
C ASP A 634 -8.69 3.52 12.23
N MET A 635 -9.64 2.90 12.92
CA MET A 635 -10.54 1.91 12.37
C MET A 635 -11.96 2.22 12.84
N ASP A 636 -12.93 2.06 11.94
CA ASP A 636 -14.33 2.17 12.28
C ASP A 636 -14.70 1.08 13.28
N SER A 637 -15.45 1.43 14.31
CA SER A 637 -15.96 0.46 15.29
C SER A 637 -17.08 -0.37 14.68
N LYS A 638 -17.20 -1.63 15.11
CA LYS A 638 -18.23 -2.59 14.65
C LYS A 638 -18.13 -2.94 13.17
N VAL A 639 -16.91 -2.96 12.64
CA VAL A 639 -16.62 -3.25 11.23
C VAL A 639 -15.63 -4.40 11.12
N LEU A 640 -15.72 -5.15 10.02
CA LEU A 640 -14.80 -6.23 9.68
C LEU A 640 -13.61 -5.69 8.89
N TYR A 641 -12.41 -6.11 9.29
CA TYR A 641 -11.18 -5.86 8.57
C TYR A 641 -10.45 -7.17 8.33
N LEU A 642 -9.88 -7.33 7.13
CA LEU A 642 -8.74 -8.24 6.97
C LEU A 642 -7.48 -7.47 7.38
N TYR A 643 -6.63 -8.09 8.19
CA TYR A 643 -5.47 -7.45 8.80
C TYR A 643 -4.21 -8.29 8.58
N ASN A 644 -3.13 -7.66 8.15
CA ASN A 644 -1.81 -8.26 8.12
C ASN A 644 -1.05 -7.83 9.38
N PRO A 645 -0.80 -8.73 10.35
CA PRO A 645 -0.13 -8.38 11.60
C PRO A 645 1.36 -8.03 11.43
N VAL A 646 1.95 -8.31 10.27
CA VAL A 646 3.37 -8.06 10.00
C VAL A 646 3.59 -6.71 9.31
N SER A 647 2.75 -6.35 8.33
CA SER A 647 2.86 -5.05 7.63
C SER A 647 1.99 -3.94 8.23
N ASP A 648 1.10 -4.28 9.18
CA ASP A 648 0.01 -3.41 9.68
C ASP A 648 -0.99 -2.97 8.59
N ASP A 649 -0.94 -3.57 7.41
CA ASP A 649 -1.94 -3.33 6.36
C ASP A 649 -3.30 -3.86 6.77
N ARG A 650 -4.33 -3.15 6.33
CA ARG A 650 -5.72 -3.47 6.65
C ARG A 650 -6.64 -3.14 5.50
N LEU A 651 -7.60 -4.03 5.30
CA LEU A 651 -8.66 -3.87 4.32
C LEU A 651 -10.01 -3.88 5.03
N LYS A 652 -10.67 -2.72 5.06
CA LYS A 652 -12.05 -2.58 5.53
C LYS A 652 -12.97 -3.32 4.58
N LEU A 653 -13.69 -4.34 5.05
CA LEU A 653 -14.69 -5.01 4.23
C LEU A 653 -15.96 -4.14 4.12
N ILE A 654 -16.61 -4.11 2.96
CA ILE A 654 -17.83 -3.33 2.69
C ILE A 654 -18.94 -3.76 3.68
N PRO A 655 -19.28 -2.93 4.68
CA PRO A 655 -20.24 -3.31 5.73
C PRO A 655 -21.64 -3.59 5.19
N GLU A 656 -22.00 -2.98 4.06
CA GLU A 656 -23.28 -3.21 3.40
C GLU A 656 -23.39 -4.61 2.78
N LEU A 657 -22.28 -5.30 2.51
CA LEU A 657 -22.28 -6.64 1.92
C LEU A 657 -21.95 -7.75 2.91
N ILE A 658 -21.22 -7.45 3.99
CA ILE A 658 -20.83 -8.42 5.01
C ILE A 658 -20.90 -7.81 6.42
N LYS A 659 -21.58 -8.49 7.35
CA LYS A 659 -21.81 -8.01 8.71
C LYS A 659 -21.56 -9.12 9.73
N MET A 660 -20.95 -8.76 10.86
CA MET A 660 -20.82 -9.64 12.02
C MET A 660 -21.89 -9.21 13.03
N VAL A 661 -22.86 -10.11 13.30
CA VAL A 661 -24.05 -9.77 14.08
C VAL A 661 -24.26 -10.83 15.18
N GLU A 662 -24.67 -10.37 16.36
CA GLU A 662 -25.14 -11.22 17.44
C GLU A 662 -26.63 -11.48 17.27
N CYS A 663 -27.03 -12.74 17.13
CA CYS A 663 -28.42 -13.12 16.97
C CYS A 663 -29.23 -12.75 18.22
N SER A 664 -30.33 -12.01 18.04
CA SER A 664 -31.21 -11.59 19.14
C SER A 664 -31.90 -12.76 19.86
N ASP A 665 -32.11 -13.89 19.17
CA ASP A 665 -32.86 -15.02 19.72
C ASP A 665 -31.98 -15.98 20.54
N CYS A 666 -30.73 -16.20 20.12
CA CYS A 666 -29.84 -17.19 20.71
C CYS A 666 -28.50 -16.63 21.24
N GLY A 667 -28.22 -15.34 21.04
CA GLY A 667 -26.98 -14.69 21.51
C GLY A 667 -25.70 -15.19 20.84
N SER A 668 -25.82 -15.99 19.77
CA SER A 668 -24.66 -16.46 19.01
C SER A 668 -24.21 -15.40 18.00
N TRP A 669 -22.91 -15.25 17.83
CA TRP A 669 -22.34 -14.40 16.81
C TRP A 669 -22.21 -15.15 15.48
N SER A 670 -22.68 -14.53 14.40
CA SER A 670 -22.67 -15.09 13.05
C SER A 670 -22.16 -14.07 12.04
N LEU A 671 -21.47 -14.56 11.00
CA LEU A 671 -21.11 -13.76 9.85
C LEU A 671 -22.23 -13.85 8.80
N TYR A 672 -22.73 -12.69 8.39
CA TYR A 672 -23.87 -12.53 7.49
C TYR A 672 -23.45 -11.88 6.18
N PHE A 673 -23.85 -12.48 5.07
CA PHE A 673 -23.57 -12.01 3.72
C PHE A 673 -24.85 -11.52 3.06
N TYR A 674 -24.77 -10.40 2.36
CA TYR A 674 -25.92 -9.87 1.62
C TYR A 674 -26.45 -10.92 0.64
N ASN A 675 -27.76 -11.13 0.65
CA ASN A 675 -28.40 -12.12 -0.21
C ASN A 675 -29.41 -11.49 -1.16
N SER A 676 -30.33 -10.68 -0.68
CA SER A 676 -31.33 -10.06 -1.56
C SER A 676 -31.94 -8.80 -0.99
N LEU A 677 -32.33 -7.89 -1.89
CA LEU A 677 -33.07 -6.69 -1.55
C LEU A 677 -34.57 -6.98 -1.68
N LYS A 678 -35.30 -6.90 -0.57
CA LYS A 678 -36.76 -6.98 -0.53
C LYS A 678 -37.35 -5.58 -0.44
N ASP A 679 -38.67 -5.47 -0.63
CA ASP A 679 -39.37 -4.19 -0.59
C ASP A 679 -39.13 -3.45 0.74
N LYS A 680 -39.19 -4.18 1.86
CA LYS A 680 -39.15 -3.62 3.23
C LYS A 680 -37.81 -3.77 3.96
N TYR A 681 -36.92 -4.64 3.49
CA TYR A 681 -35.65 -4.93 4.16
C TYR A 681 -34.64 -5.52 3.17
N ALA A 682 -33.35 -5.53 3.54
CA ALA A 682 -32.33 -6.33 2.89
C ALA A 682 -32.11 -7.63 3.69
N ARG A 683 -32.16 -8.77 3.00
CA ARG A 683 -31.94 -10.09 3.58
C ARG A 683 -30.46 -10.45 3.53
N TYR A 684 -29.93 -10.90 4.66
CA TYR A 684 -28.60 -11.48 4.78
C TYR A 684 -28.68 -12.93 5.23
N VAL A 685 -27.69 -13.73 4.84
CA VAL A 685 -27.60 -15.16 5.16
C VAL A 685 -26.28 -15.48 5.83
N SER A 686 -26.30 -16.33 6.86
CA SER A 686 -25.10 -16.94 7.43
C SER A 686 -24.92 -18.37 6.94
N TYR A 687 -23.68 -18.74 6.63
CA TYR A 687 -23.32 -20.08 6.15
C TYR A 687 -22.85 -21.04 7.25
N GLN A 688 -22.64 -20.51 8.47
CA GLN A 688 -22.11 -21.23 9.61
C GLN A 688 -23.27 -21.78 10.44
N TYR A 689 -23.80 -21.00 11.38
CA TYR A 689 -24.55 -21.54 12.51
C TYR A 689 -26.06 -21.35 12.50
N GLU A 690 -26.66 -20.76 11.46
CA GLU A 690 -28.00 -20.23 11.66
C GLU A 690 -29.20 -21.03 11.16
N ILE A 691 -30.17 -20.99 12.07
CA ILE A 691 -31.59 -21.33 11.96
C ILE A 691 -32.39 -20.06 11.57
N HIS A 692 -31.82 -18.84 11.70
CA HIS A 692 -32.50 -17.55 11.51
C HIS A 692 -31.75 -16.63 10.52
N ASP A 693 -32.46 -15.96 9.62
CA ASP A 693 -31.90 -14.93 8.72
C ASP A 693 -31.77 -13.58 9.44
N TYR A 694 -30.84 -12.71 9.01
CA TYR A 694 -30.78 -11.31 9.44
C TYR A 694 -31.48 -10.40 8.43
N GLU A 695 -32.42 -9.59 8.91
CA GLU A 695 -33.17 -8.63 8.12
C GLU A 695 -32.76 -7.20 8.48
N ASP A 696 -32.15 -6.49 7.54
CA ASP A 696 -31.78 -5.08 7.67
C ASP A 696 -32.91 -4.19 7.13
N THR A 697 -33.68 -3.58 8.03
CA THR A 697 -34.81 -2.71 7.67
C THR A 697 -34.40 -1.34 7.15
N GLU A 698 -33.16 -0.89 7.42
CA GLU A 698 -32.65 0.41 6.94
C GLU A 698 -32.21 0.35 5.48
N LYS A 699 -31.95 -0.87 4.96
CA LYS A 699 -31.57 -1.13 3.58
C LYS A 699 -30.34 -0.31 3.15
N GLU A 700 -29.33 -0.21 4.03
CA GLU A 700 -28.08 0.52 3.75
C GLU A 700 -27.46 0.11 2.41
N VAL A 701 -27.55 -1.19 2.09
CA VAL A 701 -27.08 -1.78 0.82
C VAL A 701 -27.75 -1.19 -0.42
N GLU A 702 -28.99 -0.69 -0.32
CA GLU A 702 -29.65 0.01 -1.43
C GLU A 702 -28.94 1.33 -1.74
N GLY A 703 -28.48 2.04 -0.70
CA GLY A 703 -27.68 3.25 -0.83
C GLY A 703 -26.31 2.96 -1.47
N PHE A 704 -25.67 1.86 -1.07
CA PHE A 704 -24.43 1.38 -1.69
C PHE A 704 -24.61 1.13 -3.19
N PHE A 705 -25.62 0.37 -3.61
CA PHE A 705 -25.87 0.12 -5.03
C PHE A 705 -26.27 1.38 -5.81
N LYS A 706 -27.02 2.31 -5.19
CA LYS A 706 -27.34 3.60 -5.82
C LYS A 706 -26.10 4.45 -6.07
N LYS A 707 -25.16 4.50 -5.12
CA LYS A 707 -23.88 5.21 -5.29
C LYS A 707 -23.06 4.62 -6.43
N LEU A 708 -23.06 3.29 -6.59
CA LEU A 708 -22.39 2.62 -7.71
C LEU A 708 -23.05 2.94 -9.08
N ASN A 709 -24.38 3.13 -9.09
CA ASN A 709 -25.15 3.37 -10.31
C ASN A 709 -25.16 4.84 -10.76
N ASN A 710 -24.95 5.80 -9.84
CA ASN A 710 -24.94 7.23 -10.19
C ASN A 710 -23.56 7.65 -10.72
N ASP A 711 -23.55 8.50 -11.75
CA ASP A 711 -22.33 9.15 -12.25
C ASP A 711 -21.94 10.29 -11.29
N TYR A 712 -20.74 10.20 -10.71
CA TYR A 712 -20.17 11.23 -9.82
C TYR A 712 -19.67 12.44 -10.61
#